data_AF-A0A4Q5T175-F1
#
_entry.id   AF-A0A4Q5T175-F1
#
_cell.length_a   1.000
_cell.length_b   1.000
_cell.length_c   1.000
_cell.angle_alpha   90.00
_cell.angle_beta   90.00
_cell.angle_gamma   90.00
#
_symmetry.space_group_name_H-M   'P 1'
#
loop_
_entity.id
_entity.type
_entity.pdbx_description
1 polymer ?
#
loop_
_entity_poly.entity_id
_entity_poly.type
_entity_poly.pdbx_seq_one_letter_code
_entity_poly.pdbx_strand_id
1 'polypeptide(L)'
;ASRSGDVLCADKGDRDAWAALFEELAGLSGDSLEHARERAQRHAADIGTGFRIAGEGEGDERPWPLSPVPLLIPEAEWRGIAEGVEQRAGLIEQILADLYGEQKLVADGHVPAALVTGSPFFLRPLTRLDPPGGHHLQFVAFDLCRGPDGNWRVLADHLRSPAGAGYALENRLAMARTLGGLQSRLNIERHAPFFAAFREGLAESCRRVDPRMALLTPGRLNPSYAEQAHLARYLGFLLVEGPDLAVLDDKLYVRTIAGLKRIDAVWHRLDPRLLDPLALDSHSSIGVPGVIDAMAAGNVVIANAPGVGLLEAPAFAAFLPKLAKVLGEPLKLPNIATWWCGQDTARDHVQANLDTLLIAPAFGATPLGLPGGKAALGANIQGAARDALLADMARRPQDYVGQEVVRLSTMPVVADAELAPRPFTLRVFAARGADGNWCVMPGGFARIGEHSDSRAAVMGEGVWSADVAIHGPEEVAPVSLLPSGTSTALRRNPGTLPSRVADNLFWLGRYLERGEALLAVLRVLLGHSISADTGAALSAETVRKLVSLVVMSGAAPEPKAYKRADLTALVRTALEGEDGWYSVRYTNAQAKRIGAISRDRLSADMIRLLDAPFPTKGSVLDKTGSLQRRYSALAGLAAEHMG
;
A
#
# COMPACT_ATOMS: atom_id res chain seq x y z
N ALA A 1 -0.45 12.00 -34.97
CA ALA A 1 0.01 12.35 -33.61
C ALA A 1 1.51 12.57 -33.67
N SER A 2 2.03 13.69 -33.16
CA SER A 2 3.47 13.96 -33.22
C SER A 2 4.23 12.94 -32.36
N ARG A 3 5.13 12.18 -32.99
CA ARG A 3 6.00 11.15 -32.38
C ARG A 3 6.98 11.70 -31.32
N SER A 4 6.95 12.99 -31.00
CA SER A 4 7.91 13.66 -30.14
C SER A 4 7.73 13.34 -28.65
N GLY A 5 6.53 12.96 -28.21
CA GLY A 5 6.24 12.70 -26.80
C GLY A 5 6.35 11.24 -26.36
N ASP A 6 6.68 10.33 -27.27
CA ASP A 6 6.82 8.90 -27.00
C ASP A 6 8.25 8.58 -26.55
N VAL A 7 8.43 8.01 -25.36
CA VAL A 7 9.76 7.69 -24.81
C VAL A 7 10.55 6.73 -25.69
N LEU A 8 9.89 5.86 -26.45
CA LEU A 8 10.54 4.96 -27.41
C LEU A 8 11.15 5.71 -28.59
N CYS A 9 10.55 6.84 -28.99
CA CYS A 9 10.93 7.60 -30.19
C CYS A 9 11.69 8.90 -29.88
N ALA A 10 11.71 9.32 -28.60
CA ALA A 10 12.18 10.63 -28.18
C ALA A 10 13.71 10.78 -28.27
N ASP A 11 14.48 9.71 -28.09
CA ASP A 11 15.94 9.81 -27.99
C ASP A 11 16.74 8.79 -28.82
N LYS A 12 17.87 9.23 -29.39
CA LYS A 12 18.74 8.35 -30.20
C LYS A 12 19.64 7.45 -29.33
N GLY A 13 19.94 7.88 -28.11
CA GLY A 13 20.81 7.15 -27.17
C GLY A 13 20.17 5.93 -26.52
N ASP A 14 18.84 5.82 -26.57
CA ASP A 14 18.08 4.75 -25.90
C ASP A 14 17.78 3.55 -26.81
N ARG A 15 18.16 3.62 -28.09
CA ARG A 15 17.82 2.58 -29.09
C ARG A 15 18.38 1.20 -28.73
N ASP A 16 19.59 1.15 -28.18
CA ASP A 16 20.23 -0.12 -27.84
C ASP A 16 19.56 -0.76 -26.62
N ALA A 17 19.10 0.05 -25.65
CA ALA A 17 18.38 -0.44 -24.49
C ALA A 17 16.97 -0.93 -24.85
N TRP A 18 16.25 -0.18 -25.69
CA TRP A 18 14.97 -0.63 -26.26
C TRP A 18 15.13 -1.88 -27.12
N ALA A 19 16.20 -1.98 -27.93
CA ALA A 19 16.47 -3.18 -28.73
C ALA A 19 16.72 -4.40 -27.84
N ALA A 20 17.56 -4.27 -26.81
CA ALA A 20 17.80 -5.34 -25.85
C ALA A 20 16.52 -5.79 -25.14
N LEU A 21 15.67 -4.84 -24.72
CA LEU A 21 14.37 -5.12 -24.15
C LEU A 21 13.46 -5.89 -25.11
N PHE A 22 13.34 -5.46 -26.36
CA PHE A 22 12.48 -6.12 -27.33
C PHE A 22 13.00 -7.50 -27.75
N GLU A 23 14.32 -7.72 -27.77
CA GLU A 23 14.91 -9.04 -27.98
C GLU A 23 14.54 -10.01 -26.85
N GLU A 24 14.69 -9.59 -25.59
CA GLU A 24 14.27 -10.40 -24.42
C GLU A 24 12.76 -10.67 -24.45
N LEU A 25 11.96 -9.63 -24.72
CA LEU A 25 10.51 -9.73 -24.78
C LEU A 25 10.06 -10.68 -25.88
N ALA A 26 10.67 -10.60 -27.08
CA ALA A 26 10.38 -11.50 -28.20
C ALA A 26 10.72 -12.96 -27.87
N GLY A 27 11.85 -13.18 -27.19
CA GLY A 27 12.23 -14.51 -26.69
C GLY A 27 11.23 -15.10 -25.68
N LEU A 28 10.55 -14.25 -24.91
CA LEU A 28 9.54 -14.64 -23.91
C LEU A 28 8.14 -14.82 -24.49
N SER A 29 7.71 -13.93 -25.38
CA SER A 29 6.36 -13.89 -25.93
C SER A 29 6.11 -14.99 -26.95
N GLY A 30 7.16 -15.45 -27.64
CA GLY A 30 7.01 -16.23 -28.87
C GLY A 30 6.10 -15.45 -29.83
N ASP A 31 5.01 -16.08 -30.26
CA ASP A 31 4.07 -15.49 -31.23
C ASP A 31 3.05 -14.51 -30.63
N SER A 32 2.96 -14.35 -29.29
CA SER A 32 1.95 -13.49 -28.66
C SER A 32 2.46 -12.73 -27.44
N LEU A 33 2.35 -11.40 -27.49
CA LEU A 33 2.69 -10.51 -26.37
C LEU A 33 1.78 -10.73 -25.14
N GLU A 34 0.60 -11.34 -25.32
CA GLU A 34 -0.27 -11.72 -24.21
C GLU A 34 0.39 -12.71 -23.25
N HIS A 35 1.21 -13.64 -23.77
CA HIS A 35 1.93 -14.59 -22.92
C HIS A 35 2.94 -13.89 -21.99
N ALA A 36 3.60 -12.83 -22.47
CA ALA A 36 4.50 -12.04 -21.66
C ALA A 36 3.74 -11.30 -20.55
N ARG A 37 2.58 -10.72 -20.89
CA ARG A 37 1.67 -10.07 -19.94
C ARG A 37 1.18 -11.04 -18.87
N GLU A 38 0.68 -12.21 -19.25
CA GLU A 38 0.21 -13.24 -18.32
C GLU A 38 1.33 -13.76 -17.41
N ARG A 39 2.56 -13.88 -17.92
CA ARG A 39 3.72 -14.30 -17.12
C ARG A 39 4.11 -13.25 -16.11
N ALA A 40 4.18 -11.98 -16.51
CA ALA A 40 4.45 -10.85 -15.62
C ALA A 40 3.40 -10.77 -14.50
N GLN A 41 2.11 -10.87 -14.85
CA GLN A 41 1.01 -10.85 -13.88
C GLN A 41 1.04 -12.03 -12.92
N ARG A 42 1.33 -13.25 -13.40
CA ARG A 42 1.50 -14.43 -12.54
C ARG A 42 2.66 -14.25 -11.56
N HIS A 43 3.81 -13.77 -12.05
CA HIS A 43 4.95 -13.54 -11.18
C HIS A 43 4.71 -12.45 -10.14
N ALA A 44 3.94 -11.41 -10.46
CA ALA A 44 3.52 -10.40 -9.49
C ALA A 44 2.57 -11.02 -8.43
N ALA A 45 1.58 -11.80 -8.87
CA ALA A 45 0.65 -12.50 -7.97
C ALA A 45 1.38 -13.48 -7.01
N ASP A 46 2.40 -14.19 -7.50
CA ASP A 46 3.21 -15.12 -6.70
C ASP A 46 4.06 -14.43 -5.61
N ILE A 47 4.38 -13.13 -5.74
CA ILE A 47 5.08 -12.37 -4.68
C ILE A 47 4.17 -12.13 -3.47
N GLY A 48 2.85 -12.22 -3.66
CA GLY A 48 1.86 -12.27 -2.59
C GLY A 48 1.16 -10.96 -2.28
N THR A 49 1.09 -10.02 -3.23
CA THR A 49 0.35 -8.76 -3.07
C THR A 49 -0.84 -8.68 -4.01
N GLY A 50 -2.01 -9.05 -3.48
CA GLY A 50 -3.27 -8.59 -4.05
C GLY A 50 -3.44 -7.10 -3.78
N PHE A 51 -3.92 -6.34 -4.78
CA PHE A 51 -4.33 -4.96 -4.60
C PHE A 51 -5.83 -4.90 -4.36
N ARG A 52 -6.28 -4.04 -3.45
CA ARG A 52 -7.70 -3.67 -3.35
C ARG A 52 -7.87 -2.32 -4.01
N ILE A 53 -8.45 -2.32 -5.21
CA ILE A 53 -8.88 -1.08 -5.85
C ILE A 53 -10.05 -0.54 -5.03
N ALA A 54 -9.98 0.71 -4.60
CA ALA A 54 -11.09 1.39 -3.96
C ALA A 54 -12.14 1.74 -5.04
N GLY A 55 -12.93 0.75 -5.48
CA GLY A 55 -14.00 0.95 -6.47
C GLY A 55 -14.59 -0.38 -6.98
N GLU A 56 -15.93 -0.44 -6.96
CA GLU A 56 -16.82 -1.52 -7.43
C GLU A 56 -16.82 -2.83 -6.62
N GLY A 57 -17.48 -2.78 -5.45
CA GLY A 57 -17.88 -3.95 -4.66
C GLY A 57 -17.04 -4.17 -3.40
N GLU A 58 -17.69 -4.49 -2.28
CA GLU A 58 -16.99 -5.02 -1.10
C GLU A 58 -16.32 -6.36 -1.45
N GLY A 59 -14.99 -6.38 -1.56
CA GLY A 59 -14.20 -7.61 -1.44
C GLY A 59 -13.53 -8.17 -2.70
N ASP A 60 -13.54 -7.49 -3.85
CA ASP A 60 -12.81 -7.96 -5.03
C ASP A 60 -11.32 -7.56 -4.96
N GLU A 61 -10.48 -8.46 -4.43
CA GLU A 61 -9.02 -8.40 -4.58
C GLU A 61 -8.67 -8.69 -6.05
N ARG A 62 -8.17 -7.69 -6.79
CA ARG A 62 -7.72 -7.88 -8.17
C ARG A 62 -6.20 -8.04 -8.22
N PRO A 63 -5.65 -8.93 -9.06
CA PRO A 63 -4.22 -9.01 -9.31
C PRO A 63 -3.69 -7.66 -9.79
N TRP A 64 -2.53 -7.25 -9.30
CA TRP A 64 -1.90 -6.00 -9.71
C TRP A 64 -1.53 -6.05 -11.21
N PRO A 65 -2.09 -5.16 -12.05
CA PRO A 65 -1.85 -5.18 -13.49
C PRO A 65 -0.47 -4.60 -13.82
N LEU A 66 0.53 -5.48 -13.89
CA LEU A 66 1.89 -5.18 -14.28
C LEU A 66 2.07 -5.27 -15.80
N SER A 67 2.59 -4.21 -16.40
CA SER A 67 3.06 -4.19 -17.79
C SER A 67 4.31 -5.06 -17.92
N PRO A 68 4.41 -5.92 -18.96
CA PRO A 68 5.64 -6.65 -19.27
C PRO A 68 6.72 -5.76 -19.90
N VAL A 69 6.39 -4.50 -20.22
CA VAL A 69 7.30 -3.50 -20.78
C VAL A 69 7.66 -2.49 -19.67
N PRO A 70 8.91 -2.45 -19.18
CA PRO A 70 9.35 -1.47 -18.20
C PRO A 70 9.52 -0.07 -18.83
N LEU A 71 9.48 0.95 -17.99
CA LEU A 71 9.92 2.30 -18.34
C LEU A 71 11.44 2.36 -18.21
N LEU A 72 12.14 2.50 -19.33
CA LEU A 72 13.60 2.69 -19.36
C LEU A 72 13.94 4.17 -19.15
N ILE A 73 14.89 4.46 -18.27
CA ILE A 73 15.42 5.81 -18.04
C ILE A 73 16.96 5.71 -17.99
N PRO A 74 17.69 6.45 -18.83
CA PRO A 74 19.15 6.49 -18.76
C PRO A 74 19.65 7.08 -17.44
N GLU A 75 20.74 6.53 -16.89
CA GLU A 75 21.36 6.98 -15.64
C GLU A 75 21.65 8.49 -15.62
N ALA A 76 22.06 9.07 -16.75
CA ALA A 76 22.34 10.50 -16.87
C ALA A 76 21.08 11.37 -16.71
N GLU A 77 19.94 10.94 -17.26
CA GLU A 77 18.64 11.61 -17.07
C GLU A 77 18.17 11.43 -15.63
N TRP A 78 18.35 10.22 -15.08
CA TRP A 78 18.00 9.89 -13.70
C TRP A 78 18.77 10.73 -12.67
N ARG A 79 20.06 10.98 -12.89
CA ARG A 79 20.89 11.81 -11.99
C ARG A 79 20.31 13.21 -11.80
N GLY A 80 19.83 13.84 -12.88
CA GLY A 80 19.16 15.15 -12.80
C GLY A 80 17.84 15.09 -12.01
N ILE A 81 17.07 14.01 -12.15
CA ILE A 81 15.87 13.76 -11.36
C ILE A 81 16.22 13.59 -9.88
N ALA A 82 17.21 12.76 -9.57
CA ALA A 82 17.65 12.48 -8.21
C ALA A 82 18.12 13.76 -7.50
N GLU A 83 19.01 14.53 -8.12
CA GLU A 83 19.48 15.81 -7.56
C GLU A 83 18.33 16.80 -7.29
N GLY A 84 17.36 16.88 -8.18
CA GLY A 84 16.21 17.75 -8.00
C GLY A 84 15.24 17.28 -6.92
N VAL A 85 15.09 15.96 -6.75
CA VAL A 85 14.32 15.34 -5.67
C VAL A 85 14.99 15.60 -4.32
N GLU A 86 16.31 15.45 -4.22
CA GLU A 86 17.08 15.73 -3.00
C GLU A 86 16.97 17.21 -2.61
N GLN A 87 17.16 18.12 -3.57
CA GLN A 87 17.00 19.56 -3.37
C GLN A 87 15.59 19.88 -2.86
N ARG A 88 14.56 19.34 -3.51
CA ARG A 88 13.16 19.57 -3.16
C ARG A 88 12.85 19.06 -1.75
N ALA A 89 13.31 17.87 -1.41
CA ALA A 89 13.10 17.29 -0.09
C ALA A 89 13.81 18.11 1.01
N GLY A 90 15.02 18.61 0.74
CA GLY A 90 15.73 19.55 1.62
C GLY A 90 15.02 20.89 1.79
N LEU A 91 14.48 21.46 0.71
CA LEU A 91 13.70 22.69 0.74
C LEU A 91 12.42 22.53 1.60
N ILE A 92 11.69 21.43 1.41
CA ILE A 92 10.47 21.14 2.18
C ILE A 92 10.80 20.96 3.67
N GLU A 93 11.90 20.28 4.01
CA GLU A 93 12.37 20.15 5.40
C GLU A 93 12.62 21.53 6.04
N GLN A 94 13.31 22.44 5.33
CA GLN A 94 13.57 23.80 5.83
C GLN A 94 12.29 24.61 6.04
N ILE A 95 11.33 24.50 5.11
CA ILE A 95 10.03 25.18 5.23
C ILE A 95 9.27 24.62 6.45
N LEU A 96 9.24 23.30 6.64
CA LEU A 96 8.57 22.69 7.80
C LEU A 96 9.20 23.12 9.12
N ALA A 97 10.54 23.11 9.19
CA ALA A 97 11.27 23.55 10.37
C ALA A 97 10.97 25.02 10.73
N ASP A 98 10.84 25.91 9.74
CA ASP A 98 10.41 27.28 10.00
C ASP A 98 8.95 27.37 10.44
N LEU A 99 8.02 26.73 9.71
CA LEU A 99 6.58 26.84 9.97
C LEU A 99 6.15 26.23 11.31
N TYR A 100 6.80 25.17 11.77
CA TYR A 100 6.60 24.61 13.11
C TYR A 100 7.51 25.25 14.17
N GLY A 101 8.57 25.96 13.77
CA GLY A 101 9.50 26.67 14.64
C GLY A 101 9.19 28.16 14.79
N GLU A 102 10.09 29.01 14.28
CA GLU A 102 10.04 30.46 14.47
C GLU A 102 9.04 31.21 13.57
N GLN A 103 8.59 30.59 12.48
CA GLN A 103 7.63 31.12 11.51
C GLN A 103 8.10 32.41 10.81
N LYS A 104 9.40 32.53 10.50
CA LYS A 104 9.98 33.68 9.81
C LYS A 104 9.43 33.84 8.40
N LEU A 105 9.17 32.74 7.68
CA LEU A 105 8.58 32.80 6.34
C LEU A 105 7.21 33.50 6.33
N VAL A 106 6.45 33.38 7.42
CA VAL A 106 5.18 34.09 7.60
C VAL A 106 5.42 35.53 8.04
N ALA A 107 6.29 35.75 9.02
CA ALA A 107 6.61 37.09 9.53
C ALA A 107 7.18 38.03 8.45
N ASP A 108 8.01 37.50 7.56
CA ASP A 108 8.67 38.23 6.47
C ASP A 108 7.77 38.34 5.21
N GLY A 109 6.56 37.77 5.24
CA GLY A 109 5.59 37.86 4.15
C GLY A 109 5.91 36.98 2.92
N HIS A 110 6.78 35.98 3.08
CA HIS A 110 7.04 34.99 2.03
C HIS A 110 5.90 33.98 1.89
N VAL A 111 5.25 33.63 3.01
CA VAL A 111 4.11 32.72 3.09
C VAL A 111 2.94 33.43 3.77
N PRO A 112 1.75 33.53 3.13
CA PRO A 112 0.57 34.09 3.77
C PRO A 112 0.13 33.23 4.97
N ALA A 113 -0.19 33.86 6.11
CA ALA A 113 -0.65 33.14 7.31
C ALA A 113 -1.87 32.25 7.02
N ALA A 114 -2.79 32.72 6.17
CA ALA A 114 -3.97 31.97 5.75
C ALA A 114 -3.65 30.66 5.01
N LEU A 115 -2.50 30.58 4.31
CA LEU A 115 -2.04 29.35 3.66
C LEU A 115 -1.65 28.28 4.68
N VAL A 116 -1.10 28.70 5.82
CA VAL A 116 -0.72 27.80 6.90
C VAL A 116 -1.94 27.41 7.72
N THR A 117 -2.65 28.40 8.26
CA THR A 117 -3.75 28.17 9.21
C THR A 117 -5.02 27.63 8.57
N GLY A 118 -5.16 27.76 7.24
CA GLY A 118 -6.27 27.21 6.47
C GLY A 118 -6.16 25.70 6.22
N SER A 119 -4.95 25.13 6.34
CA SER A 119 -4.74 23.71 6.11
C SER A 119 -5.19 22.88 7.33
N PRO A 120 -6.01 21.83 7.14
CA PRO A 120 -6.36 20.91 8.22
C PRO A 120 -5.16 20.07 8.70
N PHE A 121 -4.06 20.09 7.95
CA PHE A 121 -2.81 19.39 8.29
C PHE A 121 -1.78 20.28 8.98
N PHE A 122 -2.13 21.54 9.28
CA PHE A 122 -1.36 22.33 10.25
C PHE A 122 -1.76 21.94 11.68
N LEU A 123 -1.00 21.01 12.25
CA LEU A 123 -1.29 20.47 13.58
C LEU A 123 -0.72 21.40 14.65
N ARG A 124 -1.54 22.36 15.08
CA ARG A 124 -1.16 23.37 16.09
C ARG A 124 -0.50 22.79 17.36
N PRO A 125 -0.92 21.63 17.90
CA PRO A 125 -0.25 21.05 19.08
C PRO A 125 1.23 20.73 18.87
N LEU A 126 1.71 20.64 17.61
CA LEU A 126 3.09 20.33 17.28
C LEU A 126 3.99 21.56 17.12
N THR A 127 3.45 22.78 17.20
CA THR A 127 4.28 23.98 17.08
C THR A 127 5.26 24.08 18.24
N ARG A 128 6.51 24.43 17.94
CA ARG A 128 7.65 24.53 18.88
C ARG A 128 8.06 23.17 19.48
N LEU A 129 7.67 22.06 18.89
CA LEU A 129 8.19 20.74 19.22
C LEU A 129 9.28 20.35 18.23
N ASP A 130 10.48 20.08 18.74
CA ASP A 130 11.55 19.55 17.93
C ASP A 130 11.32 18.04 17.69
N PRO A 131 11.30 17.57 16.43
CA PRO A 131 11.12 16.16 16.15
C PRO A 131 12.32 15.36 16.70
N PRO A 132 12.08 14.21 17.34
CA PRO A 132 13.17 13.32 17.73
C PRO A 132 13.99 12.89 16.51
N GLY A 133 15.32 13.00 16.62
CA GLY A 133 16.23 12.80 15.48
C GLY A 133 16.49 14.06 14.65
N GLY A 134 15.88 15.20 14.99
CA GLY A 134 16.20 16.52 14.41
C GLY A 134 15.63 16.76 13.01
N HIS A 135 14.80 15.85 12.49
CA HIS A 135 14.24 15.93 11.14
C HIS A 135 12.75 15.64 11.13
N HIS A 136 11.98 16.44 10.39
CA HIS A 136 10.55 16.24 10.19
C HIS A 136 10.27 15.14 9.17
N LEU A 137 11.11 15.03 8.14
CA LEU A 137 10.93 14.11 7.01
C LEU A 137 12.00 13.01 7.01
N GLN A 138 11.53 11.77 6.96
CA GLN A 138 12.35 10.56 6.88
C GLN A 138 12.12 9.80 5.57
N PHE A 139 10.91 9.86 5.02
CA PHE A 139 10.53 9.17 3.79
C PHE A 139 9.50 9.98 3.01
N VAL A 140 9.80 10.38 1.78
CA VAL A 140 8.95 11.23 0.94
C VAL A 140 8.80 10.66 -0.47
N ALA A 141 7.77 11.10 -1.18
CA ALA A 141 7.61 10.80 -2.59
C ALA A 141 7.10 12.00 -3.39
N PHE A 142 7.45 12.01 -4.67
CA PHE A 142 7.05 13.07 -5.60
C PHE A 142 6.47 12.44 -6.86
N ASP A 143 5.26 12.86 -7.24
CA ASP A 143 4.67 12.49 -8.52
C ASP A 143 5.24 13.38 -9.61
N LEU A 144 5.89 12.78 -10.59
CA LEU A 144 6.49 13.45 -11.73
C LEU A 144 5.70 13.13 -13.00
N CYS A 145 5.65 14.12 -13.89
CA CYS A 145 5.29 13.94 -15.28
C CYS A 145 6.46 14.29 -16.19
N ARG A 146 6.56 13.60 -17.31
CA ARG A 146 7.41 13.98 -18.43
C ARG A 146 6.54 14.65 -19.49
N GLY A 147 6.94 15.83 -19.94
CA GLY A 147 6.28 16.54 -21.03
C GLY A 147 6.68 15.98 -22.40
N PRO A 148 5.92 16.28 -23.48
CA PRO A 148 6.28 15.87 -24.83
C PRO A 148 7.59 16.48 -25.37
N ASP A 149 8.13 17.46 -24.65
CA ASP A 149 9.43 18.11 -24.85
C ASP A 149 10.58 17.38 -24.11
N GLY A 150 10.28 16.32 -23.36
CA GLY A 150 11.23 15.54 -22.57
C GLY A 150 11.49 16.07 -21.17
N ASN A 151 10.94 17.25 -20.82
CA ASN A 151 11.21 17.88 -19.53
C ASN A 151 10.37 17.24 -18.41
N TRP A 152 11.00 17.01 -17.26
CA TRP A 152 10.33 16.52 -16.06
C TRP A 152 9.79 17.65 -15.20
N ARG A 153 8.56 17.47 -14.70
CA ARG A 153 7.91 18.42 -13.79
C ARG A 153 7.21 17.69 -12.64
N VAL A 154 7.17 18.31 -11.47
CA VAL A 154 6.46 17.79 -10.30
C VAL A 154 4.97 18.11 -10.39
N LEU A 155 4.13 17.08 -10.29
CA LEU A 155 2.67 17.16 -10.22
C LEU A 155 2.18 17.32 -8.77
N ALA A 156 2.73 16.53 -7.85
CA ALA A 156 2.29 16.49 -6.46
C ALA A 156 3.39 15.99 -5.50
N ASP A 157 3.35 16.49 -4.27
CA ASP A 157 4.21 16.07 -3.18
C ASP A 157 3.46 15.13 -2.23
N HIS A 158 4.11 14.06 -1.77
CA HIS A 158 3.56 13.08 -0.84
C HIS A 158 4.51 12.92 0.35
N LEU A 159 4.12 13.49 1.48
CA LEU A 159 4.91 13.65 2.69
C LEU A 159 4.31 12.91 3.90
N ARG A 160 3.02 12.59 3.92
CA ARG A 160 2.37 11.93 5.07
C ARG A 160 2.64 10.43 5.08
N SER A 161 2.08 9.72 4.11
CA SER A 161 2.16 8.26 4.01
C SER A 161 2.21 7.83 2.54
N PRO A 162 3.29 8.19 1.82
CA PRO A 162 3.39 7.90 0.38
C PRO A 162 3.34 6.39 0.11
N ALA A 163 2.35 5.97 -0.68
CA ALA A 163 2.21 4.61 -1.22
C ALA A 163 2.91 4.48 -2.58
N GLY A 164 3.32 3.26 -2.93
CA GLY A 164 3.96 2.94 -4.21
C GLY A 164 5.34 2.30 -4.09
N ALA A 165 6.07 2.50 -2.99
CA ALA A 165 7.44 2.00 -2.83
C ALA A 165 7.50 0.47 -2.75
N GLY A 166 6.53 -0.14 -2.05
CA GLY A 166 6.41 -1.60 -2.02
C GLY A 166 6.07 -2.15 -3.40
N TYR A 167 5.16 -1.50 -4.14
CA TYR A 167 4.83 -1.90 -5.50
C TYR A 167 6.01 -1.74 -6.47
N ALA A 168 6.81 -0.69 -6.35
CA ALA A 168 8.03 -0.51 -7.14
C ALA A 168 9.05 -1.64 -6.90
N LEU A 169 9.23 -2.04 -5.64
CA LEU A 169 10.07 -3.19 -5.28
C LEU A 169 9.53 -4.50 -5.90
N GLU A 170 8.23 -4.71 -5.85
CA GLU A 170 7.59 -5.92 -6.39
C GLU A 170 7.63 -5.98 -7.91
N ASN A 171 7.36 -4.86 -8.58
CA ASN A 171 7.49 -4.73 -10.02
C ASN A 171 8.90 -5.12 -10.46
N ARG A 172 9.93 -4.64 -9.75
CA ARG A 172 11.32 -5.00 -10.03
C ARG A 172 11.60 -6.49 -9.83
N LEU A 173 11.11 -7.08 -8.74
CA LEU A 173 11.31 -8.51 -8.46
C LEU A 173 10.56 -9.39 -9.48
N ALA A 174 9.34 -9.01 -9.87
CA ALA A 174 8.56 -9.71 -10.89
C ALA A 174 9.23 -9.60 -12.27
N MET A 175 9.73 -8.41 -12.64
CA MET A 175 10.45 -8.20 -13.89
C MET A 175 11.81 -8.88 -13.92
N ALA A 176 12.54 -8.95 -12.82
CA ALA A 176 13.78 -9.74 -12.75
C ALA A 176 13.54 -11.25 -12.95
N ARG A 177 12.37 -11.78 -12.59
CA ARG A 177 11.99 -13.17 -12.90
C ARG A 177 11.45 -13.35 -14.31
N THR A 178 10.78 -12.34 -14.84
CA THR A 178 10.17 -12.40 -16.17
C THR A 178 11.22 -12.19 -17.25
N LEU A 179 12.04 -11.14 -17.14
CA LEU A 179 13.02 -10.63 -18.09
C LEU A 179 14.45 -10.73 -17.51
N GLY A 180 14.82 -11.87 -16.93
CA GLY A 180 16.05 -11.99 -16.13
C GLY A 180 17.37 -11.67 -16.84
N GLY A 181 17.42 -11.81 -18.17
CA GLY A 181 18.57 -11.40 -18.98
C GLY A 181 18.73 -9.87 -19.07
N LEU A 182 17.64 -9.12 -18.91
CA LEU A 182 17.63 -7.68 -19.11
C LEU A 182 18.42 -6.93 -18.03
N GLN A 183 18.35 -7.38 -16.78
CA GLN A 183 19.01 -6.68 -15.66
C GLN A 183 20.52 -6.69 -15.78
N SER A 184 21.11 -7.79 -16.25
CA SER A 184 22.56 -7.88 -16.49
C SER A 184 22.96 -7.21 -17.80
N ARG A 185 22.14 -7.32 -18.86
CA ARG A 185 22.44 -6.70 -20.17
C ARG A 185 22.45 -5.17 -20.12
N LEU A 186 21.59 -4.58 -19.29
CA LEU A 186 21.45 -3.11 -19.17
C LEU A 186 22.02 -2.55 -17.87
N ASN A 187 22.64 -3.38 -17.04
CA ASN A 187 23.12 -3.01 -15.70
C ASN A 187 22.07 -2.21 -14.90
N ILE A 188 20.87 -2.78 -14.76
CA ILE A 188 19.77 -2.07 -14.11
C ILE A 188 20.09 -1.86 -12.61
N GLU A 189 20.05 -0.61 -12.15
CA GLU A 189 20.31 -0.23 -10.75
C GLU A 189 19.36 -0.94 -9.78
N ARG A 190 19.77 -1.25 -8.55
CA ARG A 190 18.96 -2.03 -7.59
C ARG A 190 18.25 -1.14 -6.56
N HIS A 191 17.02 -1.52 -6.18
CA HIS A 191 16.27 -0.84 -5.11
C HIS A 191 16.74 -1.19 -3.68
N ALA A 192 17.43 -2.33 -3.49
CA ALA A 192 17.78 -2.82 -2.15
C ALA A 192 18.63 -1.83 -1.31
N PRO A 193 19.67 -1.16 -1.87
CA PRO A 193 20.44 -0.15 -1.12
C PRO A 193 19.60 1.00 -0.57
N PHE A 194 18.60 1.47 -1.31
CA PHE A 194 17.69 2.54 -0.86
C PHE A 194 16.92 2.15 0.41
N PHE A 195 16.34 0.95 0.42
CA PHE A 195 15.61 0.46 1.60
C PHE A 195 16.53 0.17 2.80
N ALA A 196 17.78 -0.23 2.54
CA ALA A 196 18.80 -0.39 3.57
C ALA A 196 19.11 0.97 4.21
N ALA A 197 19.39 1.98 3.38
CA ALA A 197 19.65 3.35 3.81
C ALA A 197 18.49 3.93 4.62
N PHE A 198 17.24 3.74 4.18
CA PHE A 198 16.06 4.18 4.95
C PHE A 198 15.99 3.53 6.34
N ARG A 199 16.19 2.22 6.41
CA ARG A 199 16.17 1.49 7.69
C ARG A 199 17.26 1.99 8.63
N GLU A 200 18.46 2.21 8.11
CA GLU A 200 19.61 2.69 8.86
C GLU A 200 19.43 4.15 9.30
N GLY A 201 18.90 5.03 8.45
CA GLY A 201 18.60 6.43 8.81
C GLY A 201 17.51 6.54 9.89
N LEU A 202 16.47 5.72 9.82
CA LEU A 202 15.46 5.68 10.88
C LEU A 202 16.02 5.15 12.20
N ALA A 203 16.94 4.16 12.14
CA ALA A 203 17.61 3.64 13.31
C ALA A 203 18.52 4.70 13.97
N GLU A 204 19.29 5.44 13.17
CA GLU A 204 20.18 6.50 13.66
C GLU A 204 19.41 7.67 14.29
N SER A 205 18.17 7.92 13.83
CA SER A 205 17.28 8.91 14.44
C SER A 205 16.85 8.55 15.87
N CYS A 206 17.06 7.30 16.30
CA CYS A 206 16.69 6.81 17.63
C CYS A 206 17.84 6.96 18.64
N ARG A 207 17.51 7.21 19.92
CA ARG A 207 18.51 7.29 21.00
C ARG A 207 19.18 5.95 21.36
N ARG A 208 18.61 4.83 20.93
CA ARG A 208 19.03 3.48 21.33
C ARG A 208 19.85 2.84 20.20
N VAL A 209 20.99 2.23 20.54
CA VAL A 209 21.93 1.59 19.59
C VAL A 209 21.29 0.50 18.73
N ASP A 210 20.40 -0.31 19.30
CA ASP A 210 19.61 -1.31 18.58
C ASP A 210 18.12 -1.01 18.80
N PRO A 211 17.56 -0.07 18.01
CA PRO A 211 16.21 0.42 18.21
C PRO A 211 15.19 -0.56 17.65
N ARG A 212 14.05 -0.71 18.34
CA ARG A 212 12.94 -1.48 17.81
C ARG A 212 12.02 -0.59 17.00
N MET A 213 11.88 -0.92 15.73
CA MET A 213 11.09 -0.15 14.77
C MET A 213 9.79 -0.88 14.41
N ALA A 214 8.72 -0.12 14.24
CA ALA A 214 7.41 -0.63 13.87
C ALA A 214 6.82 0.14 12.68
N LEU A 215 6.01 -0.55 11.87
CA LEU A 215 5.14 0.08 10.87
C LEU A 215 3.72 0.08 11.44
N LEU A 216 3.18 1.28 11.69
CA LEU A 216 1.83 1.46 12.22
C LEU A 216 0.83 1.59 11.08
N THR A 217 -0.11 0.66 11.00
CA THR A 217 -1.16 0.60 9.98
C THR A 217 -2.54 0.90 10.57
N PRO A 218 -3.44 1.57 9.83
CA PRO A 218 -4.86 1.65 10.19
C PRO A 218 -5.60 0.31 10.06
N GLY A 219 -4.93 -0.73 9.51
CA GLY A 219 -5.45 -2.09 9.41
C GLY A 219 -5.86 -2.49 7.99
N ARG A 220 -6.36 -3.73 7.87
CA ARG A 220 -6.58 -4.43 6.59
C ARG A 220 -7.56 -3.79 5.61
N LEU A 221 -8.38 -2.84 6.08
CA LEU A 221 -9.38 -2.17 5.24
C LEU A 221 -8.78 -0.99 4.47
N ASN A 222 -7.52 -0.63 4.75
CA ASN A 222 -6.80 0.33 3.95
C ASN A 222 -6.38 -0.27 2.61
N PRO A 223 -6.59 0.42 1.47
CA PRO A 223 -6.22 -0.07 0.14
C PRO A 223 -4.75 -0.47 0.00
N SER A 224 -3.86 0.24 0.70
CA SER A 224 -2.41 -0.02 0.68
C SER A 224 -1.92 -1.02 1.73
N TYR A 225 -2.80 -1.71 2.47
CA TYR A 225 -2.40 -2.64 3.53
C TYR A 225 -1.43 -3.73 3.04
N ALA A 226 -1.66 -4.28 1.84
CA ALA A 226 -0.80 -5.31 1.26
C ALA A 226 0.64 -4.79 1.07
N GLU A 227 0.79 -3.57 0.55
CA GLU A 227 2.08 -2.88 0.42
C GLU A 227 2.75 -2.68 1.79
N GLN A 228 1.97 -2.21 2.77
CA GLN A 228 2.47 -1.95 4.12
C GLN A 228 3.00 -3.23 4.79
N ALA A 229 2.26 -4.34 4.68
CA ALA A 229 2.69 -5.63 5.19
C ALA A 229 3.95 -6.14 4.48
N HIS A 230 4.03 -5.98 3.15
CA HIS A 230 5.22 -6.33 2.38
C HIS A 230 6.45 -5.54 2.85
N LEU A 231 6.33 -4.21 2.93
CA LEU A 231 7.42 -3.32 3.36
C LEU A 231 7.85 -3.61 4.80
N ALA A 232 6.91 -3.83 5.73
CA ALA A 232 7.24 -4.19 7.10
C ALA A 232 8.08 -5.48 7.15
N ARG A 233 7.69 -6.50 6.39
CA ARG A 233 8.44 -7.76 6.29
C ARG A 233 9.82 -7.56 5.66
N TYR A 234 9.90 -6.80 4.56
CA TYR A 234 11.15 -6.55 3.83
C TYR A 234 12.17 -5.76 4.67
N LEU A 235 11.72 -4.74 5.40
CA LEU A 235 12.57 -3.91 6.25
C LEU A 235 12.84 -4.54 7.63
N GLY A 236 12.07 -5.55 8.03
CA GLY A 236 12.16 -6.17 9.34
C GLY A 236 11.47 -5.37 10.46
N PHE A 237 10.49 -4.53 10.12
CA PHE A 237 9.68 -3.78 11.07
C PHE A 237 8.55 -4.64 11.64
N LEU A 238 8.14 -4.35 12.87
CA LEU A 238 6.91 -4.91 13.43
C LEU A 238 5.70 -4.23 12.79
N LEU A 239 4.90 -4.98 12.02
CA LEU A 239 3.58 -4.52 11.58
C LEU A 239 2.62 -4.51 12.78
N VAL A 240 2.11 -3.33 13.14
CA VAL A 240 1.27 -3.10 14.33
C VAL A 240 0.07 -2.21 13.99
N GLU A 241 -1.03 -2.40 14.71
CA GLU A 241 -2.19 -1.49 14.71
C GLU A 241 -2.21 -0.69 16.02
N GLY A 242 -2.99 0.41 16.08
CA GLY A 242 -3.11 1.26 17.28
C GLY A 242 -3.33 0.48 18.59
N PRO A 243 -4.29 -0.47 18.64
CA PRO A 243 -4.54 -1.28 19.84
C PRO A 243 -3.40 -2.22 20.26
N ASP A 244 -2.45 -2.51 19.37
CA ASP A 244 -1.27 -3.32 19.68
C ASP A 244 -0.24 -2.50 20.48
N LEU A 245 -0.37 -1.17 20.48
CA LEU A 245 0.55 -0.23 21.11
C LEU A 245 -0.04 0.38 22.39
N ALA A 246 0.83 0.80 23.29
CA ALA A 246 0.48 1.55 24.49
C ALA A 246 1.62 2.48 24.90
N VAL A 247 1.27 3.66 25.40
CA VAL A 247 2.23 4.58 26.01
C VAL A 247 2.19 4.42 27.52
N LEU A 248 3.38 4.35 28.13
CA LEU A 248 3.58 4.30 29.59
C LEU A 248 4.84 5.11 29.91
N ASP A 249 4.75 6.03 30.88
CA ASP A 249 5.85 6.92 31.28
C ASP A 249 6.54 7.58 30.07
N ASP A 250 5.74 8.18 29.19
CA ASP A 250 6.14 8.84 27.94
C ASP A 250 6.94 7.95 26.99
N LYS A 251 6.83 6.63 27.09
CA LYS A 251 7.51 5.67 26.21
C LYS A 251 6.50 4.78 25.51
N LEU A 252 6.77 4.49 24.24
CA LEU A 252 5.92 3.63 23.43
C LEU A 252 6.29 2.15 23.60
N TYR A 253 5.29 1.30 23.79
CA TYR A 253 5.44 -0.14 23.90
C TYR A 253 4.49 -0.87 22.96
N VAL A 254 4.92 -2.02 22.46
CA VAL A 254 4.05 -3.03 21.84
C VAL A 254 3.67 -4.08 22.88
N ARG A 255 2.39 -4.46 22.88
CA ARG A 255 1.84 -5.54 23.71
C ARG A 255 2.15 -6.88 23.07
N THR A 256 3.00 -7.68 23.70
CA THR A 256 3.29 -9.04 23.22
C THR A 256 2.91 -10.07 24.27
N ILE A 257 2.85 -11.34 23.85
CA ILE A 257 2.64 -12.47 24.77
C ILE A 257 3.73 -12.60 25.84
N ALA A 258 4.91 -12.01 25.60
CA ALA A 258 6.05 -11.99 26.53
C ALA A 258 6.13 -10.68 27.33
N GLY A 259 5.05 -9.90 27.38
CA GLY A 259 4.96 -8.61 28.05
C GLY A 259 5.20 -7.41 27.13
N LEU A 260 5.28 -6.23 27.73
CA LEU A 260 5.50 -4.98 27.00
C LEU A 260 6.94 -4.91 26.46
N LYS A 261 7.09 -4.61 25.17
CA LYS A 261 8.40 -4.37 24.54
C LYS A 261 8.46 -2.95 24.01
N ARG A 262 9.50 -2.20 24.39
CA ARG A 262 9.67 -0.81 23.95
C ARG A 262 9.84 -0.74 22.42
N ILE A 263 9.19 0.26 21.83
CA ILE A 263 9.33 0.71 20.44
C ILE A 263 10.02 2.08 20.47
N ASP A 264 11.04 2.25 19.63
CA ASP A 264 11.86 3.45 19.57
C ASP A 264 11.56 4.29 18.31
N ALA A 265 11.04 3.67 17.25
CA ALA A 265 10.53 4.37 16.06
C ALA A 265 9.25 3.76 15.51
N VAL A 266 8.38 4.60 14.98
CA VAL A 266 7.17 4.21 14.26
C VAL A 266 7.13 4.88 12.89
N TRP A 267 7.12 4.08 11.83
CA TRP A 267 6.76 4.54 10.50
C TRP A 267 5.24 4.40 10.32
N HIS A 268 4.51 5.52 10.37
CA HIS A 268 3.05 5.50 10.38
C HIS A 268 2.45 5.61 8.97
N ARG A 269 1.34 4.89 8.74
CA ARG A 269 0.63 4.83 7.45
C ARG A 269 -0.84 5.26 7.57
N LEU A 270 -1.11 6.13 8.52
CA LEU A 270 -2.42 6.69 8.87
C LEU A 270 -2.44 8.19 8.65
N ASP A 271 -3.66 8.73 8.54
CA ASP A 271 -3.87 10.18 8.64
C ASP A 271 -3.29 10.67 9.98
N PRO A 272 -2.33 11.61 9.95
CA PRO A 272 -1.65 12.06 11.15
C PRO A 272 -2.60 12.67 12.17
N ARG A 273 -3.75 13.23 11.77
CA ARG A 273 -4.77 13.77 12.68
C ARG A 273 -5.40 12.70 13.58
N LEU A 274 -5.38 11.45 13.13
CA LEU A 274 -5.92 10.29 13.84
C LEU A 274 -4.86 9.56 14.67
N LEU A 275 -3.62 10.04 14.69
CA LEU A 275 -2.49 9.35 15.33
C LEU A 275 -2.62 9.29 16.85
N ASP A 276 -3.16 10.32 17.49
CA ASP A 276 -3.29 10.41 18.94
C ASP A 276 -4.64 11.03 19.34
N PRO A 277 -5.55 10.26 19.96
CA PRO A 277 -6.83 10.79 20.39
C PRO A 277 -6.75 11.77 21.57
N LEU A 278 -5.64 11.82 22.31
CA LEU A 278 -5.48 12.76 23.42
C LEU A 278 -4.98 14.13 22.94
N ALA A 279 -4.08 14.14 21.96
CA ALA A 279 -3.47 15.37 21.46
C ALA A 279 -4.14 15.95 20.20
N LEU A 280 -4.80 15.11 19.39
CA LEU A 280 -5.33 15.48 18.07
C LEU A 280 -6.85 15.27 17.99
N ASP A 281 -7.32 14.15 17.44
CA ASP A 281 -8.75 13.87 17.29
C ASP A 281 -9.25 12.83 18.30
N SER A 282 -10.02 13.30 19.29
CA SER A 282 -10.63 12.48 20.34
C SER A 282 -11.57 11.36 19.85
N HIS A 283 -12.04 11.41 18.60
CA HIS A 283 -12.87 10.35 18.02
C HIS A 283 -12.04 9.25 17.34
N SER A 284 -10.71 9.41 17.26
CA SER A 284 -9.84 8.40 16.65
C SER A 284 -9.88 7.09 17.42
N SER A 285 -10.22 6.01 16.71
CA SER A 285 -10.17 4.62 17.21
C SER A 285 -8.98 3.82 16.68
N ILE A 286 -8.14 4.43 15.85
CA ILE A 286 -7.01 3.78 15.17
C ILE A 286 -5.64 4.29 15.64
N GLY A 287 -5.63 5.41 16.36
CA GLY A 287 -4.43 6.01 16.94
C GLY A 287 -3.94 5.33 18.20
N VAL A 288 -2.89 5.92 18.79
CA VAL A 288 -2.28 5.48 20.05
C VAL A 288 -2.36 6.65 21.04
N PRO A 289 -3.15 6.54 22.13
CA PRO A 289 -3.25 7.58 23.15
C PRO A 289 -1.87 7.93 23.75
N GLY A 290 -1.51 9.22 23.73
CA GLY A 290 -0.28 9.75 24.35
C GLY A 290 0.99 9.58 23.52
N VAL A 291 0.90 9.15 22.26
CA VAL A 291 2.08 8.98 21.40
C VAL A 291 2.74 10.31 21.03
N ILE A 292 1.97 11.41 20.97
CA ILE A 292 2.53 12.75 20.76
C ILE A 292 3.33 13.19 21.99
N ASP A 293 2.86 12.92 23.21
CA ASP A 293 3.60 13.22 24.44
C ASP A 293 4.92 12.42 24.50
N ALA A 294 4.87 11.14 24.13
CA ALA A 294 6.07 10.30 24.03
C ALA A 294 7.07 10.82 22.97
N MET A 295 6.57 11.33 21.84
CA MET A 295 7.40 11.98 20.82
C MET A 295 8.01 13.28 21.36
N ALA A 296 7.21 14.13 22.00
CA ALA A 296 7.66 15.40 22.58
C ALA A 296 8.72 15.20 23.68
N ALA A 297 8.64 14.11 24.45
CA ALA A 297 9.67 13.71 25.41
C ALA A 297 10.96 13.15 24.76
N GLY A 298 10.98 12.98 23.44
CA GLY A 298 12.11 12.42 22.70
C GLY A 298 12.30 10.92 22.89
N ASN A 299 11.23 10.19 23.26
CA ASN A 299 11.30 8.76 23.57
C ASN A 299 10.93 7.86 22.40
N VAL A 300 10.26 8.40 21.37
CA VAL A 300 9.88 7.71 20.14
C VAL A 300 10.02 8.62 18.93
N VAL A 301 10.61 8.13 17.84
CA VAL A 301 10.62 8.79 16.53
C VAL A 301 9.34 8.44 15.79
N ILE A 302 8.62 9.45 15.29
CA ILE A 302 7.46 9.25 14.41
C ILE A 302 7.87 9.67 13.00
N ALA A 303 7.89 8.70 12.09
CA ALA A 303 8.28 8.89 10.70
C ALA A 303 7.03 8.86 9.79
N ASN A 304 6.75 9.90 9.01
CA ASN A 304 7.29 11.27 9.14
C ASN A 304 6.65 11.99 10.35
N ALA A 305 7.14 13.18 10.70
CA ALA A 305 6.50 13.98 11.74
C ALA A 305 5.03 14.28 11.36
N PRO A 306 4.05 14.22 12.27
CA PRO A 306 2.64 14.21 11.87
C PRO A 306 2.18 15.49 11.16
N GLY A 307 2.85 16.62 11.42
CA GLY A 307 2.54 17.93 10.83
C GLY A 307 2.97 18.14 9.38
N VAL A 308 3.73 17.21 8.78
CA VAL A 308 4.34 17.40 7.45
C VAL A 308 3.32 17.50 6.30
N GLY A 309 2.10 16.98 6.53
CA GLY A 309 1.01 17.04 5.55
C GLY A 309 0.59 18.45 5.15
N LEU A 310 1.01 19.47 5.91
CA LEU A 310 0.82 20.87 5.56
C LEU A 310 1.29 21.18 4.14
N LEU A 311 2.48 20.67 3.76
CA LEU A 311 3.10 20.97 2.46
C LEU A 311 2.64 20.05 1.32
N GLU A 312 1.72 19.12 1.57
CA GLU A 312 1.01 18.41 0.48
C GLU A 312 -0.13 19.25 -0.12
N ALA A 313 -0.54 20.34 0.53
CA ALA A 313 -1.63 21.16 0.04
C ALA A 313 -1.26 21.80 -1.31
N PRO A 314 -2.07 21.61 -2.38
CA PRO A 314 -1.78 22.14 -3.72
C PRO A 314 -1.47 23.64 -3.75
N ALA A 315 -2.03 24.41 -2.81
CA ALA A 315 -1.77 25.84 -2.72
C ALA A 315 -0.28 26.18 -2.44
N PHE A 316 0.49 25.33 -1.74
CA PHE A 316 1.92 25.57 -1.53
C PHE A 316 2.72 25.53 -2.84
N ALA A 317 2.27 24.78 -3.84
CA ALA A 317 2.95 24.70 -5.14
C ALA A 317 3.06 26.07 -5.84
N ALA A 318 2.14 27.01 -5.57
CA ALA A 318 2.20 28.38 -6.07
C ALA A 318 3.37 29.20 -5.48
N PHE A 319 3.86 28.83 -4.29
CA PHE A 319 4.89 29.57 -3.55
C PHE A 319 6.27 28.93 -3.64
N LEU A 320 6.36 27.62 -3.89
CA LEU A 320 7.62 26.87 -3.91
C LEU A 320 8.72 27.48 -4.79
N PRO A 321 8.46 27.96 -6.03
CA PRO A 321 9.52 28.59 -6.84
C PRO A 321 10.12 29.85 -6.20
N LYS A 322 9.31 30.63 -5.46
CA LYS A 322 9.77 31.81 -4.73
C LYS A 322 10.51 31.41 -3.46
N LEU A 323 9.97 30.45 -2.70
CA LEU A 323 10.59 29.95 -1.47
C LEU A 323 11.95 29.31 -1.72
N ALA A 324 12.10 28.56 -2.82
CA ALA A 324 13.38 27.97 -3.22
C ALA A 324 14.48 29.04 -3.36
N LYS A 325 14.17 30.15 -4.03
CA LYS A 325 15.11 31.28 -4.21
C LYS A 325 15.44 32.01 -2.91
N VAL A 326 14.50 32.07 -1.96
CA VAL A 326 14.70 32.73 -0.66
C VAL A 326 15.57 31.87 0.26
N LEU A 327 15.37 30.56 0.22
CA LEU A 327 16.05 29.59 1.10
C LEU A 327 17.32 28.99 0.48
N GLY A 328 17.63 29.32 -0.77
CA GLY A 328 18.82 28.81 -1.45
C GLY A 328 18.79 29.08 -2.95
N GLU A 329 18.73 28.01 -3.74
CA GLU A 329 18.81 28.05 -5.19
C GLU A 329 17.45 27.80 -5.87
N PRO A 330 17.27 28.20 -7.15
CA PRO A 330 16.08 27.89 -7.92
C PRO A 330 15.81 26.38 -7.99
N LEU A 331 14.53 26.00 -8.10
CA LEU A 331 14.13 24.60 -8.24
C LEU A 331 14.81 23.94 -9.45
N LYS A 332 15.57 22.86 -9.20
CA LYS A 332 16.14 22.00 -10.24
C LYS A 332 15.04 21.23 -10.98
N LEU A 333 14.05 20.73 -10.24
CA LEU A 333 12.83 20.14 -10.78
C LEU A 333 11.65 21.11 -10.60
N PRO A 334 11.19 21.77 -11.68
CA PRO A 334 10.06 22.69 -11.60
C PRO A 334 8.75 21.93 -11.35
N ASN A 335 7.81 22.56 -10.64
CA ASN A 335 6.43 22.08 -10.53
C ASN A 335 5.56 22.65 -11.66
N ILE A 336 4.38 22.07 -11.83
CA ILE A 336 3.36 22.61 -12.74
C ILE A 336 2.90 24.00 -12.29
N ALA A 337 2.53 24.85 -13.26
CA ALA A 337 2.05 26.19 -12.94
C ALA A 337 0.76 26.08 -12.10
N THR A 338 0.76 26.76 -10.96
CA THR A 338 -0.29 26.71 -9.96
C THR A 338 -0.58 28.12 -9.46
N TRP A 339 -1.86 28.47 -9.43
CA TRP A 339 -2.37 29.76 -8.98
C TRP A 339 -3.29 29.54 -7.79
N TRP A 340 -2.94 30.11 -6.64
CA TRP A 340 -3.78 30.03 -5.44
C TRP A 340 -4.74 31.21 -5.40
N CYS A 341 -6.04 30.93 -5.46
CA CYS A 341 -7.07 31.96 -5.52
C CYS A 341 -7.17 32.80 -4.23
N GLY A 342 -6.46 32.44 -3.15
CA GLY A 342 -6.30 33.31 -1.99
C GLY A 342 -5.55 34.63 -2.28
N GLN A 343 -4.87 34.73 -3.43
CA GLN A 343 -4.29 35.99 -3.93
C GLN A 343 -5.19 36.57 -5.02
N ASP A 344 -5.51 37.87 -4.93
CA ASP A 344 -6.43 38.53 -5.87
C ASP A 344 -6.00 38.37 -7.34
N THR A 345 -4.73 38.58 -7.65
CA THR A 345 -4.21 38.47 -9.03
C THR A 345 -4.30 37.04 -9.56
N ALA A 346 -4.06 36.04 -8.72
CA ALA A 346 -4.17 34.64 -9.08
C ALA A 346 -5.64 34.23 -9.26
N ARG A 347 -6.54 34.69 -8.38
CA ARG A 347 -7.99 34.50 -8.52
C ARG A 347 -8.50 35.06 -9.84
N ASP A 348 -8.17 36.31 -10.14
CA ASP A 348 -8.65 36.98 -11.34
C ASP A 348 -8.15 36.26 -12.61
N HIS A 349 -6.90 35.77 -12.59
CA HIS A 349 -6.36 34.92 -13.65
C HIS A 349 -7.15 33.61 -13.80
N VAL A 350 -7.42 32.91 -12.69
CA VAL A 350 -8.17 31.64 -12.71
C VAL A 350 -9.60 31.83 -13.21
N GLN A 351 -10.28 32.91 -12.79
CA GLN A 351 -11.63 33.22 -13.25
C GLN A 351 -11.67 33.56 -14.74
N ALA A 352 -10.70 34.34 -15.22
CA ALA A 352 -10.61 34.72 -16.63
C ALA A 352 -10.25 33.53 -17.56
N ASN A 353 -9.54 32.52 -17.03
CA ASN A 353 -9.03 31.38 -17.79
C ASN A 353 -9.62 30.04 -17.33
N LEU A 354 -10.81 30.05 -16.74
CA LEU A 354 -11.41 28.86 -16.12
C LEU A 354 -11.42 27.66 -17.08
N ASP A 355 -11.76 27.89 -18.35
CA ASP A 355 -11.95 26.84 -19.34
C ASP A 355 -10.64 26.16 -19.77
N THR A 356 -9.47 26.75 -19.49
CA THR A 356 -8.15 26.20 -19.86
C THR A 356 -7.39 25.61 -18.67
N LEU A 357 -7.95 25.70 -17.46
CA LEU A 357 -7.31 25.29 -16.22
C LEU A 357 -7.98 24.07 -15.60
N LEU A 358 -7.21 23.34 -14.79
CA LEU A 358 -7.72 22.39 -13.82
C LEU A 358 -8.05 23.15 -12.53
N ILE A 359 -9.28 23.04 -12.04
CA ILE A 359 -9.70 23.66 -10.77
C ILE A 359 -9.72 22.60 -9.69
N ALA A 360 -9.02 22.84 -8.59
CA ALA A 360 -8.87 21.87 -7.52
C ALA A 360 -9.00 22.50 -6.11
N PRO A 361 -9.25 21.70 -5.07
CA PRO A 361 -9.19 22.15 -3.68
C PRO A 361 -7.77 22.59 -3.28
N ALA A 362 -7.66 23.74 -2.61
CA ALA A 362 -6.38 24.29 -2.16
C ALA A 362 -5.71 23.47 -1.05
N PHE A 363 -6.50 22.86 -0.16
CA PHE A 363 -6.05 22.18 1.07
C PHE A 363 -6.50 20.72 1.17
N GLY A 364 -7.00 20.15 0.08
CA GLY A 364 -7.60 18.80 0.04
C GLY A 364 -9.01 18.70 0.66
N ALA A 365 -9.41 19.64 1.53
CA ALA A 365 -10.78 19.75 2.01
C ALA A 365 -11.73 20.15 0.87
N THR A 366 -12.86 19.47 0.75
CA THR A 366 -13.84 19.69 -0.32
C THR A 366 -14.52 21.06 -0.22
N PRO A 367 -14.30 21.97 -1.20
CA PRO A 367 -15.03 23.23 -1.25
C PRO A 367 -16.43 23.00 -1.84
N LEU A 368 -17.38 23.88 -1.49
CA LEU A 368 -18.80 23.68 -1.81
C LEU A 368 -19.10 23.85 -3.30
N GLY A 369 -18.41 24.79 -3.96
CA GLY A 369 -18.66 25.09 -5.37
C GLY A 369 -18.06 24.08 -6.36
N LEU A 370 -17.23 23.13 -5.93
CA LEU A 370 -16.57 22.19 -6.82
C LEU A 370 -17.41 20.91 -6.99
N PRO A 371 -17.84 20.56 -8.22
CA PRO A 371 -18.67 19.37 -8.45
C PRO A 371 -18.00 18.09 -7.94
N GLY A 372 -18.68 17.37 -7.04
CA GLY A 372 -18.15 16.13 -6.44
C GLY A 372 -16.92 16.32 -5.56
N GLY A 373 -16.52 17.57 -5.27
CA GLY A 373 -15.40 17.89 -4.38
C GLY A 373 -14.02 17.48 -4.85
N LYS A 374 -13.87 17.12 -6.14
CA LYS A 374 -12.62 16.66 -6.75
C LYS A 374 -12.15 17.62 -7.83
N ALA A 375 -10.85 17.60 -8.10
CA ALA A 375 -10.26 18.37 -9.18
C ALA A 375 -11.01 18.10 -10.50
N ALA A 376 -11.36 19.17 -11.22
CA ALA A 376 -12.12 19.09 -12.45
C ALA A 376 -11.59 20.08 -13.48
N LEU A 377 -11.55 19.66 -14.74
CA LEU A 377 -11.23 20.55 -15.85
C LEU A 377 -12.31 21.64 -15.91
N GLY A 378 -11.92 22.91 -15.87
CA GLY A 378 -12.90 23.99 -15.83
C GLY A 378 -13.81 24.03 -17.06
N ALA A 379 -13.32 23.59 -18.23
CA ALA A 379 -14.14 23.39 -19.44
C ALA A 379 -15.33 22.43 -19.25
N ASN A 380 -15.21 21.47 -18.32
CA ASN A 380 -16.26 20.49 -18.04
C ASN A 380 -17.26 20.99 -16.98
N ILE A 381 -17.00 22.12 -16.32
CA ILE A 381 -17.87 22.71 -15.31
C ILE A 381 -18.78 23.74 -16.00
N GLN A 382 -20.02 23.35 -16.28
CA GLN A 382 -20.95 24.12 -17.11
C GLN A 382 -22.29 24.38 -16.39
N GLY A 383 -23.05 25.36 -16.89
CA GLY A 383 -24.39 25.71 -16.39
C GLY A 383 -24.40 26.06 -14.89
N ALA A 384 -25.41 25.56 -14.18
CA ALA A 384 -25.61 25.85 -12.75
C ALA A 384 -24.40 25.46 -11.87
N ALA A 385 -23.63 24.43 -12.26
CA ALA A 385 -22.43 24.02 -11.54
C ALA A 385 -21.32 25.08 -11.64
N ARG A 386 -21.19 25.75 -12.80
CA ARG A 386 -20.23 26.84 -13.01
C ARG A 386 -20.61 28.07 -12.21
N ASP A 387 -21.90 28.41 -12.19
CA ASP A 387 -22.41 29.55 -11.41
C ASP A 387 -22.20 29.32 -9.91
N ALA A 388 -22.47 28.10 -9.44
CA ALA A 388 -22.21 27.70 -8.05
C ALA A 388 -20.71 27.77 -7.70
N LEU A 389 -19.83 27.30 -8.59
CA LEU A 389 -18.39 27.40 -8.43
C LEU A 389 -17.92 28.84 -8.29
N LEU A 390 -18.35 29.72 -9.21
CA LEU A 390 -17.94 31.12 -9.20
C LEU A 390 -18.48 31.88 -7.98
N ALA A 391 -19.72 31.60 -7.57
CA ALA A 391 -20.32 32.18 -6.37
C ALA A 391 -19.61 31.72 -5.09
N ASP A 392 -19.21 30.45 -5.00
CA ASP A 392 -18.45 29.92 -3.87
C ASP A 392 -17.03 30.45 -3.84
N MET A 393 -16.35 30.49 -4.99
CA MET A 393 -15.02 31.05 -5.14
C MET A 393 -14.99 32.55 -4.81
N ALA A 394 -16.05 33.31 -5.11
CA ALA A 394 -16.15 34.71 -4.68
C ALA A 394 -16.26 34.85 -3.14
N ARG A 395 -16.87 33.87 -2.47
CA ARG A 395 -17.08 33.88 -1.01
C ARG A 395 -15.87 33.36 -0.23
N ARG A 396 -15.22 32.31 -0.73
CA ARG A 396 -14.10 31.60 -0.09
C ARG A 396 -13.00 31.31 -1.12
N PRO A 397 -12.38 32.35 -1.70
CA PRO A 397 -11.40 32.18 -2.77
C PRO A 397 -10.18 31.36 -2.34
N GLN A 398 -9.77 31.44 -1.08
CA GLN A 398 -8.62 30.72 -0.54
C GLN A 398 -8.74 29.20 -0.58
N ASP A 399 -9.94 28.64 -0.75
CA ASP A 399 -10.16 27.19 -0.78
C ASP A 399 -9.91 26.59 -2.19
N TYR A 400 -9.57 27.42 -3.17
CA TYR A 400 -9.39 27.04 -4.57
C TYR A 400 -7.97 27.27 -5.09
N VAL A 401 -7.54 26.37 -5.97
CA VAL A 401 -6.38 26.58 -6.85
C VAL A 401 -6.79 26.34 -8.30
N GLY A 402 -6.17 27.09 -9.21
CA GLY A 402 -6.10 26.74 -10.62
C GLY A 402 -4.74 26.13 -10.93
N GLN A 403 -4.69 25.11 -11.78
CA GLN A 403 -3.48 24.44 -12.22
C GLN A 403 -3.45 24.29 -13.74
N GLU A 404 -2.26 24.32 -14.32
CA GLU A 404 -2.04 24.05 -15.73
C GLU A 404 -2.49 22.62 -16.09
N VAL A 405 -3.15 22.45 -17.23
CA VAL A 405 -3.49 21.13 -17.77
C VAL A 405 -2.27 20.56 -18.50
N VAL A 406 -1.52 19.70 -17.81
CA VAL A 406 -0.31 19.07 -18.38
C VAL A 406 -0.65 17.94 -19.34
N ARG A 407 0.06 17.90 -20.47
CA ARG A 407 0.13 16.77 -21.40
C ARG A 407 1.30 15.88 -21.04
N LEU A 408 1.03 14.59 -20.88
CA LEU A 408 2.00 13.57 -20.50
C LEU A 408 2.66 12.95 -21.74
N SER A 409 3.94 12.58 -21.61
CA SER A 409 4.59 11.61 -22.48
C SER A 409 3.91 10.25 -22.42
N THR A 410 4.14 9.45 -23.46
CA THR A 410 3.64 8.08 -23.55
C THR A 410 4.76 7.06 -23.49
N MET A 411 4.44 5.87 -23.00
CA MET A 411 5.30 4.69 -23.06
C MET A 411 4.59 3.53 -23.78
N PRO A 412 5.33 2.61 -24.43
CA PRO A 412 4.75 1.43 -25.05
C PRO A 412 4.24 0.45 -23.98
N VAL A 413 3.01 -0.03 -24.17
CA VAL A 413 2.35 -0.99 -23.26
C VAL A 413 1.69 -2.08 -24.11
N VAL A 414 1.71 -3.32 -23.64
CA VAL A 414 1.00 -4.43 -24.28
C VAL A 414 -0.49 -4.31 -23.97
N ALA A 415 -1.29 -3.93 -24.96
CA ALA A 415 -2.75 -3.85 -24.89
C ALA A 415 -3.37 -4.58 -26.09
N ASP A 416 -4.33 -5.47 -25.82
CA ASP A 416 -5.05 -6.24 -26.84
C ASP A 416 -4.10 -6.97 -27.84
N ALA A 417 -3.06 -7.62 -27.32
CA ALA A 417 -1.97 -8.28 -28.07
C ALA A 417 -1.07 -7.37 -28.93
N GLU A 418 -1.21 -6.05 -28.86
CA GLU A 418 -0.37 -5.07 -29.59
C GLU A 418 0.39 -4.13 -28.65
N LEU A 419 1.43 -3.47 -29.17
CA LEU A 419 2.09 -2.37 -28.45
C LEU A 419 1.37 -1.05 -28.74
N ALA A 420 0.76 -0.48 -27.71
CA ALA A 420 0.07 0.80 -27.79
C ALA A 420 0.77 1.86 -26.91
N PRO A 421 0.87 3.12 -27.38
CA PRO A 421 1.38 4.20 -26.56
C PRO A 421 0.33 4.60 -25.51
N ARG A 422 0.72 4.59 -24.24
CA ARG A 422 -0.14 5.03 -23.12
C ARG A 422 0.55 6.10 -22.28
N PRO A 423 -0.19 7.12 -21.82
CA PRO A 423 0.38 8.16 -20.96
C PRO A 423 0.78 7.58 -19.61
N PHE A 424 1.85 8.13 -19.02
CA PHE A 424 2.34 7.65 -17.73
C PHE A 424 2.72 8.81 -16.78
N THR A 425 2.75 8.49 -15.49
CA THR A 425 3.38 9.30 -14.44
C THR A 425 4.35 8.45 -13.65
N LEU A 426 5.34 9.08 -13.03
CA LEU A 426 6.37 8.42 -12.27
C LEU A 426 6.38 8.97 -10.84
N ARG A 427 6.10 8.12 -9.85
CA ARG A 427 6.33 8.47 -8.45
C ARG A 427 7.76 8.09 -8.05
N VAL A 428 8.56 9.07 -7.67
CA VAL A 428 9.93 8.89 -7.17
C VAL A 428 9.94 8.97 -5.65
N PHE A 429 10.78 8.17 -5.01
CA PHE A 429 10.89 8.09 -3.55
C PHE A 429 12.26 8.56 -3.08
N ALA A 430 12.28 9.31 -1.99
CA ALA A 430 13.51 9.67 -1.28
C ALA A 430 13.39 9.35 0.20
N ALA A 431 14.47 8.90 0.80
CA ALA A 431 14.55 8.52 2.19
C ALA A 431 15.81 9.08 2.82
N ARG A 432 15.79 9.32 4.12
CA ARG A 432 16.95 9.80 4.84
C ARG A 432 17.88 8.63 5.18
N GLY A 433 19.16 8.79 4.87
CA GLY A 433 20.23 7.85 5.20
C GLY A 433 20.75 8.03 6.63
N ALA A 434 21.64 7.14 7.05
CA ALA A 434 22.29 7.19 8.37
C ALA A 434 23.17 8.43 8.56
N ASP A 435 23.67 9.02 7.48
CA ASP A 435 24.44 10.28 7.49
C ASP A 435 23.54 11.53 7.54
N GLY A 436 22.21 11.36 7.56
CA GLY A 436 21.23 12.44 7.53
C GLY A 436 20.95 13.00 6.12
N ASN A 437 21.67 12.53 5.09
CA ASN A 437 21.46 12.98 3.71
C ASN A 437 20.29 12.25 3.06
N TRP A 438 19.80 12.81 1.96
CA TRP A 438 18.77 12.19 1.14
C TRP A 438 19.35 11.12 0.22
N CYS A 439 18.71 9.97 0.17
CA CYS A 439 18.95 8.92 -0.80
C CYS A 439 17.70 8.76 -1.67
N VAL A 440 17.84 8.89 -2.99
CA VAL A 440 16.73 8.68 -3.93
C VAL A 440 16.74 7.24 -4.41
N MET A 441 15.58 6.59 -4.40
CA MET A 441 15.46 5.22 -4.90
C MET A 441 15.70 5.19 -6.41
N PRO A 442 16.68 4.44 -6.95
CA PRO A 442 16.95 4.41 -8.38
C PRO A 442 15.83 3.67 -9.13
N GLY A 443 14.86 4.45 -9.60
CA GLY A 443 13.60 3.98 -10.17
C GLY A 443 12.40 4.62 -9.47
N GLY A 444 11.28 3.93 -9.47
CA GLY A 444 10.05 4.49 -8.92
C GLY A 444 8.84 3.65 -9.20
N PHE A 445 7.68 4.23 -8.95
CA PHE A 445 6.40 3.61 -9.22
C PHE A 445 5.74 4.31 -10.41
N ALA A 446 5.86 3.68 -11.59
CA ALA A 446 5.23 4.16 -12.81
C ALA A 446 3.77 3.71 -12.89
N ARG A 447 2.88 4.66 -13.10
CA ARG A 447 1.44 4.45 -13.32
C ARG A 447 1.09 4.81 -14.75
N ILE A 448 0.30 3.96 -15.38
CA ILE A 448 -0.09 4.05 -16.78
C ILE A 448 -1.59 4.31 -16.87
N GLY A 449 -1.98 5.29 -17.68
CA GLY A 449 -3.38 5.57 -17.98
C GLY A 449 -4.04 4.48 -18.81
N GLU A 450 -5.29 4.14 -18.48
CA GLU A 450 -6.10 3.21 -19.26
C GLU A 450 -6.46 3.79 -20.64
N HIS A 451 -6.78 5.08 -20.68
CA HIS A 451 -7.14 5.78 -21.90
C HIS A 451 -5.93 6.38 -22.60
N SER A 452 -6.06 6.64 -23.90
CA SER A 452 -5.03 7.30 -24.72
C SER A 452 -4.97 8.81 -24.51
N ASP A 453 -5.88 9.38 -23.71
CA ASP A 453 -5.88 10.81 -23.38
C ASP A 453 -4.66 11.14 -22.52
N SER A 454 -3.76 11.96 -23.07
CA SER A 454 -2.51 12.32 -22.41
C SER A 454 -2.64 13.41 -21.36
N ARG A 455 -3.83 13.93 -21.07
CA ARG A 455 -4.02 14.92 -20.01
C ARG A 455 -3.87 14.25 -18.64
N ALA A 456 -2.97 14.76 -17.81
CA ALA A 456 -2.70 14.20 -16.48
C ALA A 456 -3.97 14.08 -15.61
N ALA A 457 -4.87 15.05 -15.72
CA ALA A 457 -6.16 15.07 -15.00
C ALA A 457 -7.09 13.90 -15.36
N VAL A 458 -6.93 13.30 -16.54
CA VAL A 458 -7.77 12.19 -17.04
C VAL A 458 -7.20 10.83 -16.64
N MET A 459 -5.92 10.77 -16.26
CA MET A 459 -5.25 9.51 -15.91
C MET A 459 -5.78 8.89 -14.60
N GLY A 460 -6.38 9.69 -13.73
CA GLY A 460 -6.90 9.24 -12.43
C GLY A 460 -5.80 8.59 -11.58
N GLU A 461 -6.14 7.50 -10.89
CA GLU A 461 -5.15 6.71 -10.13
C GLU A 461 -4.26 5.82 -11.02
N GLY A 462 -4.53 5.75 -12.33
CA GLY A 462 -3.89 4.81 -13.26
C GLY A 462 -4.45 3.39 -13.07
N VAL A 463 -4.54 2.64 -14.17
CA VAL A 463 -5.01 1.25 -14.11
C VAL A 463 -3.85 0.28 -14.11
N TRP A 464 -2.78 0.57 -14.85
CA TRP A 464 -1.62 -0.31 -14.99
C TRP A 464 -0.38 0.27 -14.32
N SER A 465 0.59 -0.59 -14.02
CA SER A 465 1.92 -0.15 -13.58
C SER A 465 3.03 -0.74 -14.43
N ALA A 466 4.20 -0.13 -14.36
CA ALA A 466 5.43 -0.67 -14.94
C ALA A 466 6.55 -0.68 -13.91
N ASP A 467 7.52 -1.56 -14.11
CA ASP A 467 8.85 -1.39 -13.51
C ASP A 467 9.54 -0.19 -14.14
N VAL A 468 10.39 0.49 -13.38
CA VAL A 468 11.15 1.66 -13.82
C VAL A 468 12.61 1.27 -13.74
N ALA A 469 13.23 1.05 -14.89
CA ALA A 469 14.59 0.56 -15.00
C ALA A 469 15.55 1.70 -15.29
N ILE A 470 16.33 2.08 -14.28
CA ILE A 470 17.46 2.99 -14.46
C ILE A 470 18.63 2.15 -14.98
N HIS A 471 19.14 2.50 -16.17
CA HIS A 471 20.19 1.73 -16.84
C HIS A 471 21.39 2.60 -17.19
N GLY A 472 22.57 2.00 -17.16
CA GLY A 472 23.84 2.69 -17.35
C GLY A 472 24.94 1.75 -17.84
N PRO A 473 26.11 2.31 -18.23
CA PRO A 473 27.23 1.52 -18.72
C PRO A 473 27.97 0.75 -17.60
N GLU A 474 27.81 1.17 -16.34
CA GLU A 474 28.54 0.62 -15.20
C GLU A 474 27.87 -0.62 -14.61
N GLU A 475 28.67 -1.61 -14.21
CA GLU A 475 28.16 -2.84 -13.58
C GLU A 475 27.62 -2.57 -12.17
N VAL A 476 26.40 -3.04 -11.89
CA VAL A 476 25.72 -2.83 -10.61
C VAL A 476 25.95 -4.02 -9.67
N ALA A 477 26.56 -3.76 -8.51
CA ALA A 477 26.83 -4.78 -7.50
C ALA A 477 25.55 -5.52 -7.03
N PRO A 478 25.61 -6.85 -6.80
CA PRO A 478 24.45 -7.65 -6.39
C PRO A 478 24.15 -7.51 -4.89
N VAL A 479 23.72 -6.31 -4.47
CA VAL A 479 23.24 -6.07 -3.10
C VAL A 479 21.79 -6.56 -2.97
N SER A 480 21.51 -7.38 -1.97
CA SER A 480 20.16 -7.89 -1.66
C SER A 480 19.91 -7.86 -0.16
N LEU A 481 18.75 -7.34 0.24
CA LEU A 481 18.23 -7.45 1.61
C LEU A 481 17.50 -8.78 1.85
N LEU A 482 17.17 -9.51 0.79
CA LEU A 482 16.59 -10.85 0.91
C LEU A 482 17.69 -11.82 1.35
N PRO A 483 17.40 -12.77 2.27
CA PRO A 483 18.35 -13.78 2.69
C PRO A 483 18.90 -14.53 1.48
N SER A 484 20.21 -14.55 1.30
CA SER A 484 20.86 -15.50 0.41
C SER A 484 20.66 -16.89 1.00
N GLY A 485 20.28 -17.89 0.19
CA GLY A 485 20.01 -19.26 0.67
C GLY A 485 21.17 -19.93 1.42
N THR A 486 22.35 -19.32 1.44
CA THR A 486 23.56 -19.71 2.16
C THR A 486 23.67 -19.16 3.59
N SER A 487 22.87 -18.17 4.00
CA SER A 487 22.87 -17.62 5.37
C SER A 487 21.61 -18.03 6.12
N THR A 488 21.67 -19.18 6.80
CA THR A 488 20.68 -19.62 7.79
C THR A 488 20.99 -19.04 9.17
N ALA A 489 21.29 -17.74 9.25
CA ALA A 489 21.34 -17.05 10.54
C ALA A 489 19.91 -16.93 11.09
N LEU A 490 19.46 -17.98 11.77
CA LEU A 490 18.13 -18.08 12.36
C LEU A 490 18.04 -17.09 13.54
N ARG A 491 17.68 -15.83 13.26
CA ARG A 491 17.36 -14.84 14.28
C ARG A 491 16.04 -15.23 14.94
N ARG A 492 16.11 -16.10 15.94
CA ARG A 492 15.01 -16.35 16.87
C ARG A 492 14.80 -15.07 17.66
N ASN A 493 13.74 -14.34 17.35
CA ASN A 493 13.29 -13.20 18.16
C ASN A 493 12.00 -13.63 18.91
N PRO A 494 12.09 -14.59 19.87
CA PRO A 494 10.91 -15.07 20.57
C PRO A 494 10.28 -13.91 21.35
N GLY A 495 8.96 -13.76 21.22
CA GLY A 495 8.19 -12.81 22.03
C GLY A 495 7.97 -11.41 21.43
N THR A 496 8.13 -11.24 20.11
CA THR A 496 7.70 -10.02 19.39
C THR A 496 6.30 -10.12 18.78
N LEU A 497 5.62 -11.27 18.92
CA LEU A 497 4.27 -11.48 18.40
C LEU A 497 3.27 -10.58 19.16
N PRO A 498 2.58 -9.64 18.47
CA PRO A 498 1.57 -8.81 19.11
C PRO A 498 0.43 -9.67 19.67
N SER A 499 -0.08 -9.32 20.85
CA SER A 499 -1.09 -10.12 21.55
C SER A 499 -2.35 -10.37 20.71
N ARG A 500 -2.80 -9.39 19.93
CA ARG A 500 -3.94 -9.53 19.01
C ARG A 500 -3.69 -10.56 17.90
N VAL A 501 -2.48 -10.55 17.31
CA VAL A 501 -2.09 -11.52 16.29
C VAL A 501 -2.03 -12.92 16.89
N ALA A 502 -1.49 -13.04 18.12
CA ALA A 502 -1.48 -14.30 18.85
C ALA A 502 -2.90 -14.84 19.12
N ASP A 503 -3.83 -13.97 19.52
CA ASP A 503 -5.23 -14.34 19.75
C ASP A 503 -5.91 -14.81 18.45
N ASN A 504 -5.67 -14.10 17.33
CA ASN A 504 -6.16 -14.53 16.02
C ASN A 504 -5.63 -15.92 15.62
N LEU A 505 -4.34 -16.17 15.78
CA LEU A 505 -3.73 -17.47 15.46
C LEU A 505 -4.25 -18.58 16.38
N PHE A 506 -4.44 -18.28 17.67
CA PHE A 506 -5.07 -19.21 18.63
C PHE A 506 -6.47 -19.60 18.16
N TRP A 507 -7.32 -18.62 17.86
CA TRP A 507 -8.68 -18.89 17.38
C TRP A 507 -8.71 -19.60 16.04
N LEU A 508 -7.83 -19.24 15.10
CA LEU A 508 -7.69 -19.95 13.84
C LEU A 508 -7.42 -21.44 14.08
N GLY A 509 -6.43 -21.76 14.91
CA GLY A 509 -6.12 -23.13 15.30
C GLY A 509 -7.33 -23.83 15.93
N ARG A 510 -8.05 -23.18 16.85
CA ARG A 510 -9.26 -23.74 17.46
C ARG A 510 -10.38 -24.00 16.46
N TYR A 511 -10.58 -23.14 15.46
CA TYR A 511 -11.57 -23.41 14.40
C TYR A 511 -11.13 -24.54 13.48
N LEU A 512 -9.84 -24.63 13.15
CA LEU A 512 -9.30 -25.73 12.35
C LEU A 512 -9.49 -27.08 13.07
N GLU A 513 -9.12 -27.16 14.35
CA GLU A 513 -9.29 -28.35 15.19
C GLU A 513 -10.77 -28.74 15.33
N ARG A 514 -11.67 -27.79 15.58
CA ARG A 514 -13.11 -28.04 15.67
C ARG A 514 -13.68 -28.59 14.36
N GLY A 515 -13.29 -28.00 13.23
CA GLY A 515 -13.76 -28.44 11.92
C GLY A 515 -13.29 -29.85 11.57
N GLU A 516 -12.02 -30.16 11.85
CA GLU A 516 -11.46 -31.50 11.65
C GLU A 516 -12.15 -32.55 12.55
N ALA A 517 -12.28 -32.26 13.84
CA ALA A 517 -12.93 -33.18 14.79
C ALA A 517 -14.39 -33.45 14.41
N LEU A 518 -15.14 -32.40 14.03
CA LEU A 518 -16.52 -32.55 13.58
C LEU A 518 -16.59 -33.39 12.29
N LEU A 519 -15.77 -33.08 11.29
CA LEU A 519 -15.70 -33.84 10.02
C LEU A 519 -15.36 -35.31 10.24
N ALA A 520 -14.46 -35.64 11.17
CA ALA A 520 -14.12 -37.00 11.52
C ALA A 520 -15.34 -37.78 12.06
N VAL A 521 -16.10 -37.19 12.98
CA VAL A 521 -17.33 -37.78 13.52
C VAL A 521 -18.38 -37.96 12.42
N LEU A 522 -18.60 -36.94 11.58
CA LEU A 522 -19.56 -37.00 10.48
C LEU A 522 -19.21 -38.08 9.46
N ARG A 523 -17.92 -38.24 9.14
CA ARG A 523 -17.45 -39.29 8.21
C ARG A 523 -17.70 -40.69 8.77
N VAL A 524 -17.48 -40.91 10.07
CA VAL A 524 -17.77 -42.20 10.71
C VAL A 524 -19.27 -42.49 10.70
N LEU A 525 -20.13 -41.50 10.95
CA LEU A 525 -21.60 -41.65 10.88
C LEU A 525 -22.09 -41.94 9.45
N LEU A 526 -21.50 -41.31 8.43
CA LEU A 526 -21.78 -41.61 7.03
C LEU A 526 -21.27 -42.99 6.61
N GLY A 527 -20.05 -43.35 7.03
CA GLY A 527 -19.45 -44.66 6.76
C GLY A 527 -20.26 -45.80 7.38
N HIS A 528 -20.77 -45.61 8.60
CA HIS A 528 -21.71 -46.54 9.23
C HIS A 528 -22.95 -46.80 8.36
N SER A 529 -23.51 -45.75 7.77
CA SER A 529 -24.70 -45.86 6.91
C SER A 529 -24.43 -46.66 5.63
N ILE A 530 -23.18 -46.81 5.21
CA ILE A 530 -22.74 -47.58 4.04
C ILE A 530 -22.36 -49.01 4.46
N SER A 531 -21.58 -49.16 5.53
CA SER A 531 -21.13 -50.46 6.02
C SER A 531 -22.23 -51.29 6.69
N ALA A 532 -23.32 -50.65 7.15
CA ALA A 532 -24.52 -51.35 7.61
C ALA A 532 -25.18 -52.17 6.48
N ASP A 533 -25.08 -51.72 5.23
CA ASP A 533 -25.60 -52.45 4.05
C ASP A 533 -24.70 -53.67 3.70
N THR A 534 -23.44 -53.69 4.16
CA THR A 534 -22.46 -54.76 3.91
C THR A 534 -22.16 -55.63 5.15
N GLY A 535 -22.96 -55.52 6.22
CA GLY A 535 -22.85 -56.36 7.42
C GLY A 535 -21.80 -55.93 8.46
N ALA A 536 -21.11 -54.81 8.27
CA ALA A 536 -20.09 -54.27 9.18
C ALA A 536 -20.57 -53.00 9.89
N ALA A 537 -21.69 -53.10 10.62
CA ALA A 537 -22.32 -51.98 11.31
C ALA A 537 -21.62 -51.61 12.64
N LEU A 538 -21.57 -50.32 12.96
CA LEU A 538 -21.21 -49.84 14.31
C LEU A 538 -22.27 -50.27 15.32
N SER A 539 -21.87 -50.44 16.59
CA SER A 539 -22.82 -50.70 17.67
C SER A 539 -23.75 -49.50 17.89
N ALA A 540 -24.99 -49.77 18.31
CA ALA A 540 -25.98 -48.72 18.61
C ALA A 540 -25.53 -47.77 19.73
N GLU A 541 -24.68 -48.25 20.65
CA GLU A 541 -24.08 -47.40 21.67
C GLU A 541 -23.07 -46.41 21.06
N THR A 542 -22.21 -46.87 20.15
CA THR A 542 -21.25 -46.01 19.45
C THR A 542 -21.96 -44.94 18.62
N VAL A 543 -23.01 -45.31 17.87
CA VAL A 543 -23.81 -44.35 17.10
C VAL A 543 -24.43 -43.28 18.01
N ARG A 544 -25.00 -43.68 19.16
CA ARG A 544 -25.56 -42.72 20.14
C ARG A 544 -24.51 -41.77 20.68
N LYS A 545 -23.31 -42.25 21.02
CA LYS A 545 -22.20 -41.41 21.48
C LYS A 545 -21.75 -40.42 20.40
N LEU A 546 -21.61 -40.86 19.15
CA LEU A 546 -21.23 -39.99 18.04
C LEU A 546 -22.28 -38.90 17.78
N VAL A 547 -23.57 -39.26 17.78
CA VAL A 547 -24.66 -38.27 17.69
C VAL A 547 -24.61 -37.28 18.85
N SER A 548 -24.39 -37.76 20.08
CA SER A 548 -24.25 -36.90 21.26
C SER A 548 -23.12 -35.89 21.10
N LEU A 549 -21.97 -36.28 20.52
CA LEU A 549 -20.86 -35.37 20.26
C LEU A 549 -21.23 -34.26 19.25
N VAL A 550 -22.02 -34.58 18.22
CA VAL A 550 -22.51 -33.60 17.24
C VAL A 550 -23.53 -32.63 17.85
N VAL A 551 -24.41 -33.13 18.71
CA VAL A 551 -25.42 -32.29 19.38
C VAL A 551 -24.79 -31.39 20.44
N MET A 552 -23.89 -31.94 21.27
CA MET A 552 -23.20 -31.19 22.33
C MET A 552 -22.26 -30.11 21.79
N SER A 553 -21.73 -30.29 20.57
CA SER A 553 -20.95 -29.23 19.92
C SER A 553 -21.83 -28.10 19.35
N GLY A 554 -23.15 -28.24 19.40
CA GLY A 554 -24.10 -27.29 18.81
C GLY A 554 -24.05 -27.27 17.29
N ALA A 555 -23.59 -28.34 16.64
CA ALA A 555 -23.51 -28.41 15.19
C ALA A 555 -24.85 -28.80 14.53
N ALA A 556 -25.70 -29.54 15.23
CA ALA A 556 -27.03 -29.92 14.76
C ALA A 556 -27.96 -30.29 15.94
N PRO A 557 -29.30 -30.23 15.76
CA PRO A 557 -30.25 -30.64 16.79
C PRO A 557 -30.26 -32.16 16.96
N GLU A 558 -30.81 -32.63 18.08
CA GLU A 558 -31.00 -34.07 18.33
C GLU A 558 -31.89 -34.70 17.24
N PRO A 559 -31.49 -35.86 16.66
CA PRO A 559 -32.27 -36.48 15.60
C PRO A 559 -33.53 -37.14 16.17
N LYS A 560 -34.61 -37.16 15.39
CA LYS A 560 -35.90 -37.75 15.79
C LYS A 560 -35.82 -39.26 16.05
N ALA A 561 -34.93 -39.95 15.34
CA ALA A 561 -34.62 -41.36 15.54
C ALA A 561 -33.17 -41.65 15.09
N TYR A 562 -32.64 -42.82 15.42
CA TYR A 562 -31.31 -43.26 14.99
C TYR A 562 -31.36 -44.09 13.70
N LYS A 563 -32.29 -43.75 12.79
CA LYS A 563 -32.42 -44.39 11.48
C LYS A 563 -31.55 -43.66 10.45
N ARG A 564 -31.22 -44.33 9.35
CA ARG A 564 -30.37 -43.80 8.27
C ARG A 564 -30.80 -42.41 7.78
N ALA A 565 -32.11 -42.19 7.57
CA ALA A 565 -32.62 -40.91 7.08
C ALA A 565 -32.38 -39.76 8.08
N ASP A 566 -32.66 -40.00 9.36
CA ASP A 566 -32.48 -39.03 10.44
C ASP A 566 -31.00 -38.73 10.70
N LEU A 567 -30.14 -39.76 10.67
CA LEU A 567 -28.69 -39.59 10.78
C LEU A 567 -28.11 -38.82 9.59
N THR A 568 -28.62 -39.07 8.37
CA THR A 568 -28.22 -38.32 7.18
C THR A 568 -28.66 -36.86 7.26
N ALA A 569 -29.85 -36.59 7.80
CA ALA A 569 -30.34 -35.24 8.03
C ALA A 569 -29.49 -34.50 9.10
N LEU A 570 -29.20 -35.16 10.22
CA LEU A 570 -28.28 -34.65 11.25
C LEU A 570 -26.93 -34.26 10.64
N VAL A 571 -26.33 -35.17 9.87
CA VAL A 571 -25.03 -34.93 9.23
C VAL A 571 -25.11 -33.77 8.24
N ARG A 572 -26.21 -33.67 7.46
CA ARG A 572 -26.40 -32.55 6.54
C ARG A 572 -26.47 -31.22 7.28
N THR A 573 -27.23 -31.14 8.37
CA THR A 573 -27.30 -29.93 9.20
C THR A 573 -25.94 -29.58 9.81
N ALA A 574 -25.24 -30.58 10.38
CA ALA A 574 -23.92 -30.38 10.96
C ALA A 574 -22.84 -29.99 9.94
N LEU A 575 -22.99 -30.40 8.68
CA LEU A 575 -22.07 -30.06 7.60
C LEU A 575 -22.39 -28.69 6.97
N GLU A 576 -23.66 -28.45 6.64
CA GLU A 576 -24.08 -27.38 5.73
C GLU A 576 -24.90 -26.26 6.37
N GLY A 577 -25.35 -26.39 7.63
CA GLY A 577 -26.24 -25.41 8.26
C GLY A 577 -25.65 -24.00 8.34
N GLU A 578 -26.47 -22.99 8.03
CA GLU A 578 -26.05 -21.57 7.97
C GLU A 578 -26.54 -20.74 9.16
N ASP A 579 -27.68 -21.09 9.76
CA ASP A 579 -28.32 -20.32 10.83
C ASP A 579 -28.38 -21.07 12.17
N GLY A 580 -27.80 -20.47 13.22
CA GLY A 580 -27.93 -20.90 14.61
C GLY A 580 -27.09 -22.10 15.05
N TRP A 581 -26.35 -22.74 14.13
CA TRP A 581 -25.54 -23.93 14.41
C TRP A 581 -24.05 -23.71 14.15
N TYR A 582 -23.19 -24.30 14.99
CA TYR A 582 -21.75 -24.37 14.80
C TYR A 582 -21.35 -25.46 13.80
N SER A 583 -21.94 -25.41 12.61
CA SER A 583 -21.70 -26.38 11.54
C SER A 583 -20.25 -26.31 11.01
N VAL A 584 -19.86 -27.30 10.19
CA VAL A 584 -18.56 -27.26 9.48
C VAL A 584 -18.49 -26.05 8.56
N ARG A 585 -19.59 -25.68 7.87
CA ARG A 585 -19.67 -24.49 7.03
C ARG A 585 -19.43 -23.22 7.85
N TYR A 586 -20.10 -23.06 8.98
CA TYR A 586 -19.91 -21.92 9.88
C TYR A 586 -18.46 -21.85 10.38
N THR A 587 -17.93 -22.98 10.85
CA THR A 587 -16.55 -23.09 11.34
C THR A 587 -15.53 -22.72 10.26
N ASN A 588 -15.75 -23.19 9.03
CA ASN A 588 -14.92 -22.84 7.88
C ASN A 588 -15.01 -21.34 7.54
N ALA A 589 -16.19 -20.74 7.66
CA ALA A 589 -16.37 -19.30 7.48
C ALA A 589 -15.64 -18.47 8.55
N GLN A 590 -15.65 -18.90 9.81
CA GLN A 590 -14.88 -18.25 10.89
C GLN A 590 -13.37 -18.40 10.68
N ALA A 591 -12.91 -19.60 10.32
CA ALA A 591 -11.50 -19.84 9.98
C ALA A 591 -11.06 -18.97 8.80
N LYS A 592 -11.88 -18.87 7.74
CA LYS A 592 -11.63 -17.97 6.60
C LYS A 592 -11.59 -16.51 7.04
N ARG A 593 -12.51 -16.06 7.89
CA ARG A 593 -12.56 -14.67 8.40
C ARG A 593 -11.30 -14.31 9.20
N ILE A 594 -10.85 -15.19 10.08
CA ILE A 594 -9.64 -14.96 10.89
C ILE A 594 -8.38 -15.08 10.05
N GLY A 595 -8.32 -16.07 9.16
CA GLY A 595 -7.26 -16.21 8.17
C GLY A 595 -7.13 -14.96 7.29
N ALA A 596 -8.27 -14.34 6.93
CA ALA A 596 -8.30 -13.09 6.18
C ALA A 596 -7.73 -11.90 6.98
N ILE A 597 -7.83 -11.90 8.31
CA ILE A 597 -7.23 -10.88 9.17
C ILE A 597 -5.72 -11.08 9.32
N SER A 598 -5.24 -12.32 9.26
CA SER A 598 -3.83 -12.68 9.50
C SER A 598 -3.07 -13.07 8.23
N ARG A 599 -3.52 -12.63 7.04
CA ARG A 599 -2.97 -13.06 5.73
C ARG A 599 -1.46 -12.81 5.60
N ASP A 600 -0.97 -11.71 6.15
CA ASP A 600 0.45 -11.34 6.15
C ASP A 600 1.34 -12.31 6.95
N ARG A 601 0.73 -13.17 7.78
CA ARG A 601 1.41 -14.15 8.65
C ARG A 601 1.19 -15.59 8.23
N LEU A 602 0.33 -15.85 7.25
CA LEU A 602 0.03 -17.19 6.75
C LEU A 602 0.70 -17.37 5.38
N SER A 603 1.08 -18.59 5.05
CA SER A 603 1.62 -18.89 3.73
C SER A 603 0.54 -18.77 2.65
N ALA A 604 0.96 -18.49 1.42
CA ALA A 604 0.05 -18.40 0.27
C ALA A 604 -0.78 -19.69 0.09
N ASP A 605 -0.21 -20.86 0.39
CA ASP A 605 -0.92 -22.14 0.34
C ASP A 605 -2.00 -22.24 1.41
N MET A 606 -1.70 -21.81 2.63
CA MET A 606 -2.68 -21.80 3.72
C MET A 606 -3.84 -20.86 3.39
N ILE A 607 -3.56 -19.69 2.83
CA ILE A 607 -4.58 -18.74 2.37
C ILE A 607 -5.42 -19.33 1.24
N ARG A 608 -4.81 -19.94 0.22
CA ARG A 608 -5.54 -20.60 -0.87
C ARG A 608 -6.50 -21.68 -0.35
N LEU A 609 -6.07 -22.48 0.62
CA LEU A 609 -6.90 -23.52 1.23
C LEU A 609 -8.05 -22.94 2.08
N LEU A 610 -7.81 -21.86 2.83
CA LEU A 610 -8.84 -21.16 3.62
C LEU A 610 -9.86 -20.46 2.71
N ASP A 611 -9.43 -19.86 1.61
CA ASP A 611 -10.29 -19.13 0.69
C ASP A 611 -11.09 -20.04 -0.25
N ALA A 612 -10.63 -21.28 -0.44
CA ALA A 612 -11.24 -22.26 -1.33
C ALA A 612 -12.76 -22.39 -1.04
N PRO A 613 -13.62 -22.35 -2.08
CA PRO A 613 -15.07 -22.34 -1.89
C PRO A 613 -15.53 -23.59 -1.15
N PHE A 614 -16.59 -23.45 -0.36
CA PHE A 614 -17.23 -24.59 0.28
C PHE A 614 -17.81 -25.52 -0.80
N PRO A 615 -17.62 -26.85 -0.72
CA PRO A 615 -18.04 -27.75 -1.78
C PRO A 615 -19.57 -27.79 -1.93
N THR A 616 -20.08 -27.39 -3.10
CA THR A 616 -21.52 -27.36 -3.40
C THR A 616 -22.00 -28.59 -4.15
N LYS A 617 -21.13 -29.21 -4.95
CA LYS A 617 -21.41 -30.40 -5.79
C LYS A 617 -21.01 -31.71 -5.08
N GLY A 618 -21.62 -32.82 -5.47
CA GLY A 618 -21.34 -34.17 -4.96
C GLY A 618 -22.23 -34.60 -3.79
N SER A 619 -22.10 -35.87 -3.39
CA SER A 619 -22.79 -36.41 -2.22
C SER A 619 -22.27 -35.80 -0.91
N VAL A 620 -23.00 -35.98 0.19
CA VAL A 620 -22.56 -35.52 1.52
C VAL A 620 -21.23 -36.16 1.92
N LEU A 621 -20.98 -37.40 1.49
CA LEU A 621 -19.71 -38.11 1.70
C LEU A 621 -18.57 -37.47 0.90
N ASP A 622 -18.81 -37.13 -0.38
CA ASP A 622 -17.80 -36.49 -1.23
C ASP A 622 -17.40 -35.12 -0.67
N LYS A 623 -18.38 -34.34 -0.22
CA LYS A 623 -18.18 -33.04 0.42
C LYS A 623 -17.36 -33.18 1.70
N THR A 624 -17.72 -34.12 2.56
CA THR A 624 -17.00 -34.41 3.82
C THR A 624 -15.55 -34.83 3.55
N GLY A 625 -15.32 -35.73 2.58
CA GLY A 625 -13.98 -36.18 2.21
C GLY A 625 -13.10 -35.07 1.60
N SER A 626 -13.69 -34.20 0.78
CA SER A 626 -13.00 -33.04 0.21
C SER A 626 -12.57 -32.06 1.29
N LEU A 627 -13.46 -31.73 2.23
CA LEU A 627 -13.14 -30.87 3.36
C LEU A 627 -12.10 -31.50 4.27
N GLN A 628 -12.19 -32.79 4.58
CA GLN A 628 -11.18 -33.44 5.43
C GLN A 628 -9.78 -33.34 4.84
N ARG A 629 -9.60 -33.59 3.53
CA ARG A 629 -8.30 -33.40 2.87
C ARG A 629 -7.78 -31.97 2.99
N ARG A 630 -8.67 -30.98 2.87
CA ARG A 630 -8.34 -29.57 3.06
C ARG A 630 -7.87 -29.26 4.48
N TYR A 631 -8.58 -29.74 5.50
CA TYR A 631 -8.17 -29.56 6.91
C TYR A 631 -6.85 -30.25 7.21
N SER A 632 -6.63 -31.48 6.71
CA SER A 632 -5.34 -32.16 6.88
C SER A 632 -4.19 -31.43 6.18
N ALA A 633 -4.41 -30.83 5.01
CA ALA A 633 -3.41 -30.00 4.34
C ALA A 633 -3.10 -28.72 5.15
N LEU A 634 -4.13 -28.07 5.72
CA LEU A 634 -3.96 -26.91 6.61
C LEU A 634 -3.17 -27.27 7.87
N ALA A 635 -3.43 -28.44 8.47
CA ALA A 635 -2.71 -28.93 9.64
C ALA A 635 -1.23 -29.25 9.31
N GLY A 636 -0.98 -29.87 8.15
CA GLY A 636 0.38 -30.14 7.67
C GLY A 636 1.19 -28.85 7.49
N LEU A 637 0.63 -27.87 6.78
CA LEU A 637 1.27 -26.56 6.60
C LEU A 637 1.53 -25.84 7.92
N ALA A 638 0.59 -25.91 8.88
CA ALA A 638 0.77 -25.31 10.19
C ALA A 638 1.94 -25.96 10.97
N ALA A 639 2.14 -27.27 10.85
CA ALA A 639 3.26 -27.97 11.47
C ALA A 639 4.61 -27.60 10.84
N GLU A 640 4.65 -27.40 9.52
CA GLU A 640 5.87 -27.00 8.80
C GLU A 640 6.29 -25.56 9.12
N HIS A 641 5.34 -24.65 9.33
CA HIS A 641 5.61 -23.22 9.58
C HIS A 641 5.88 -22.87 11.06
N MET A 642 5.65 -23.78 12.01
CA MET A 642 5.94 -23.58 13.44
C MET A 642 7.28 -24.19 13.90
N GLY A 643 8.08 -24.77 12.99
CA GLY A 643 9.38 -25.39 13.25
C GLY A 643 10.57 -24.43 13.36
#